data_AF-A0A6I4ZPG7-F1
#
_entry.id   AF-A0A6I4ZPG7-F1
#
_cell.length_a   1.000
_cell.length_b   1.000
_cell.length_c   1.000
_cell.angle_alpha   90.00
_cell.angle_beta   90.00
_cell.angle_gamma   90.00
#
_symmetry.space_group_name_H-M   'P 1'
#
loop_
_entity.id
_entity.type
_entity.pdbx_description
1 polymer ?
#
loop_
_entity_poly.entity_id
_entity_poly.type
_entity_poly.pdbx_seq_one_letter_code
_entity_poly.pdbx_strand_id
1 'polypeptide(L)'
;MRRARLVSIGSAVIAVLLGWLAASSPAAFADTDSTQGLDVIVVDSSSVREAEQAIPLTLSLIGLLATQQDGSKVVFIDTDGPGEAIGPFAASDSDFASIRSEILARLGADSSYEPQSIVEALDEARSTLSTYGAPAGSSIYVALGGGNDFAFDELSYTVAPLVNRIATHGWTVKGLSLHAGDQRSAQFLDAISRPTGGGVFSLSSGDDLKPLGDHIIGFGAAGSVEEFASKTLVDAPLTSSRIPIMPGTEETTLYFYKESPGGSFQLVNPLGELVPNVDGVTSQVVESDNLAIWRLVNPVAGNWKVETVEVEGRISVWGHAADQYDLILRTLSPMPTGEPNTLLAYLAQDGRTAVLKGVRMFANITSPDSSTTSYELFDNGTRGDSKAGDGYYSVILPPLDMAGSYAVTLNARWLGFNYEIASNHALEARPFPAFHVETGQVRDLVPGEATNIGTVSVHLDGGPYSIDPSDIEIGLATSTEKSGMLELVPHRLYGDGSAWQFDMLFTPSDFGSETLQFSLSIEYGGRTFTEPSSSIAISTVASESPPVSIVPAAVESQPAPAVPAPAAASNVPVAGVAVPPAPQAAFPWLVVAILVAVAVPIAAGVVYFLTRPKPYGYIYTESDDELVDFSNLERHPIFRFFYRGLIRGSELNIPGFEGLVFHFMKDRIDVKSFGEHSTVRVNNQPLIDSATISDKTWIGTEGKLYTFLNSPPPVEPAGAD
;
A
#
# COMPACT_ATOMS: atom_id res chain seq x y z
N MET A 1 -11.04 54.78 18.40
CA MET A 1 -10.00 53.72 18.50
C MET A 1 -10.35 52.46 17.67
N ARG A 2 -10.68 52.59 16.38
CA ARG A 2 -10.92 51.45 15.47
C ARG A 2 -10.09 51.47 14.18
N ARG A 3 -9.38 52.57 13.90
CA ARG A 3 -8.45 52.68 12.76
C ARG A 3 -6.99 52.31 13.08
N ALA A 4 -6.63 52.20 14.36
CA ALA A 4 -5.26 51.86 14.79
C ALA A 4 -4.98 50.34 14.84
N ARG A 5 -6.00 49.47 14.84
CA ARG A 5 -5.82 48.00 14.85
C ARG A 5 -5.80 47.36 13.46
N LEU A 6 -6.23 48.07 12.41
CA LEU A 6 -6.06 47.57 11.03
C LEU A 6 -4.65 47.79 10.48
N VAL A 7 -3.95 48.83 10.96
CA VAL A 7 -2.58 49.11 10.53
C VAL A 7 -1.57 48.12 11.14
N SER A 8 -1.83 47.55 12.33
CA SER A 8 -0.93 46.56 12.94
C SER A 8 -1.05 45.16 12.32
N ILE A 9 -2.21 44.80 11.76
CA ILE A 9 -2.40 43.53 11.04
C ILE A 9 -1.79 43.65 9.63
N GLY A 10 -1.95 44.80 8.97
CA GLY A 10 -1.28 45.07 7.69
C GLY A 10 0.25 45.06 7.79
N SER A 11 0.83 45.55 8.89
CA SER A 11 2.28 45.53 9.10
C SER A 11 2.82 44.15 9.53
N ALA A 12 2.02 43.31 10.20
CA ALA A 12 2.38 41.92 10.44
C ALA A 12 2.38 41.08 9.15
N VAL A 13 1.42 41.32 8.24
CA VAL A 13 1.37 40.63 6.94
C VAL A 13 2.50 41.11 6.01
N ILE A 14 2.84 42.40 6.03
CA ILE A 14 4.00 42.94 5.29
C ILE A 14 5.34 42.47 5.90
N ALA A 15 5.43 42.26 7.22
CA ALA A 15 6.62 41.69 7.86
C ALA A 15 6.78 40.19 7.59
N VAL A 16 5.69 39.43 7.42
CA VAL A 16 5.73 38.03 6.99
C VAL A 16 6.05 37.92 5.49
N LEU A 17 5.56 38.85 4.65
CA LEU A 17 5.94 38.94 3.23
C LEU A 17 7.38 39.44 3.01
N LEU A 18 7.87 40.36 3.85
CA LEU A 18 9.29 40.77 3.84
C LEU A 18 10.19 39.73 4.49
N GLY A 19 9.70 38.90 5.42
CA GLY A 19 10.41 37.71 5.91
C GLY A 19 10.56 36.66 4.81
N TRP A 20 9.55 36.51 3.94
CA TRP A 20 9.64 35.66 2.74
C TRP A 20 10.57 36.23 1.66
N LEU A 21 10.66 37.55 1.49
CA LEU A 21 11.63 38.18 0.57
C LEU A 21 13.04 38.37 1.15
N ALA A 22 13.22 38.34 2.47
CA ALA A 22 14.54 38.39 3.11
C ALA A 22 15.13 36.99 3.38
N ALA A 23 14.34 35.93 3.23
CA ALA A 23 14.83 34.55 3.16
C ALA A 23 15.41 34.18 1.78
N SER A 24 15.26 35.04 0.76
CA SER A 24 16.02 34.97 -0.49
C SER A 24 17.27 35.85 -0.41
N SER A 25 18.12 35.55 0.55
CA SER A 25 19.58 35.74 0.45
C SER A 25 20.19 34.43 0.94
N PRO A 26 21.25 33.92 0.28
CA PRO A 26 21.66 32.53 0.38
C PRO A 26 22.30 32.28 1.75
N ALA A 27 21.49 31.99 2.75
CA ALA A 27 21.92 31.25 3.92
C ALA A 27 21.81 29.78 3.52
N ALA A 28 22.96 29.13 3.41
CA ALA A 28 23.14 27.73 3.08
C ALA A 28 22.02 26.87 3.69
N PHE A 29 21.13 26.38 2.81
CA PHE A 29 20.29 25.25 3.14
C PHE A 29 21.24 24.10 3.46
N ALA A 30 21.24 23.65 4.71
CA ALA A 30 21.67 22.30 5.00
C ALA A 30 20.66 21.40 4.28
N ASP A 31 21.13 20.81 3.19
CA ASP A 31 20.43 19.92 2.31
C ASP A 31 19.90 18.72 3.11
N THR A 32 18.58 18.59 3.25
CA THR A 32 17.96 17.35 3.71
C THR A 32 17.79 16.41 2.52
N ASP A 33 18.92 16.05 1.90
CA ASP A 33 19.07 15.01 0.86
C ASP A 33 19.73 13.73 1.43
N SER A 34 19.88 13.65 2.76
CA SER A 34 20.83 12.73 3.42
C SER A 34 20.36 11.27 3.56
N THR A 35 19.53 10.75 2.65
CA THR A 35 19.25 9.30 2.54
C THR A 35 19.55 8.71 1.16
N GLN A 36 20.02 9.51 0.21
CA GLN A 36 20.40 9.05 -1.13
C GLN A 36 21.88 8.61 -1.15
N GLY A 37 22.17 7.46 -1.77
CA GLY A 37 23.54 6.98 -1.92
C GLY A 37 24.37 7.93 -2.79
N LEU A 38 25.58 8.27 -2.33
CA LEU A 38 26.56 9.00 -3.12
C LEU A 38 27.63 8.01 -3.58
N ASP A 39 27.75 7.82 -4.89
CA ASP A 39 28.77 6.96 -5.46
C ASP A 39 29.93 7.79 -5.99
N VAL A 40 31.16 7.35 -5.70
CA VAL A 40 32.37 7.97 -6.24
C VAL A 40 33.03 6.99 -7.19
N ILE A 41 33.33 7.41 -8.41
CA ILE A 41 34.13 6.65 -9.35
C ILE A 41 35.53 7.25 -9.44
N VAL A 42 36.54 6.45 -9.11
CA VAL A 42 37.96 6.75 -9.23
C VAL A 42 38.50 5.99 -10.42
N VAL A 43 39.03 6.69 -11.41
CA VAL A 43 39.50 6.10 -12.67
C VAL A 43 40.97 6.40 -12.89
N ASP A 44 41.75 5.35 -13.15
CA ASP A 44 43.08 5.52 -13.71
C ASP A 44 43.00 5.75 -15.22
N SER A 45 43.02 7.02 -15.60
CA SER A 45 42.88 7.43 -17.01
C SER A 45 43.98 6.87 -17.90
N SER A 46 45.17 6.60 -17.37
CA SER A 46 46.24 5.98 -18.14
C SER A 46 45.88 4.55 -18.56
N SER A 47 45.43 3.74 -17.60
CA SER A 47 44.93 2.39 -17.84
C SER A 47 43.72 2.38 -18.77
N VAL A 48 42.84 3.38 -18.65
CA VAL A 48 41.68 3.52 -19.55
C VAL A 48 42.10 3.86 -20.99
N ARG A 49 43.14 4.66 -21.19
CA ARG A 49 43.67 5.00 -22.53
C ARG A 49 44.36 3.81 -23.20
N GLU A 50 44.99 2.93 -22.40
CA GLU A 50 45.67 1.73 -22.91
C GLU A 50 44.73 0.56 -23.20
N ALA A 51 43.63 0.45 -22.45
CA ALA A 51 42.64 -0.60 -22.64
C ALA A 51 41.70 -0.33 -23.83
N GLU A 52 41.58 -1.33 -24.70
CA GLU A 52 40.58 -1.33 -25.76
C GLU A 52 39.17 -1.25 -25.14
N GLN A 53 38.33 -0.33 -25.62
CA GLN A 53 36.96 -0.09 -25.12
C GLN A 53 36.81 0.40 -23.67
N ALA A 54 37.87 0.69 -22.91
CA ALA A 54 37.68 1.12 -21.51
C ALA A 54 37.00 2.50 -21.35
N ILE A 55 37.24 3.45 -22.26
CA ILE A 55 36.54 4.74 -22.27
C ILE A 55 35.01 4.55 -22.43
N PRO A 56 34.51 3.89 -23.48
CA PRO A 56 33.06 3.70 -23.65
C PRO A 56 32.43 2.89 -22.51
N LEU A 57 33.13 1.90 -21.95
CA LEU A 57 32.66 1.13 -20.80
C LEU A 57 32.58 1.98 -19.51
N THR A 58 33.58 2.83 -19.27
CA THR A 58 33.60 3.75 -18.12
C THR A 58 32.44 4.74 -18.20
N LEU A 59 32.20 5.32 -19.38
CA LEU A 59 31.06 6.22 -19.59
C LEU A 59 29.70 5.51 -19.45
N SER A 60 29.62 4.24 -19.87
CA SER A 60 28.43 3.41 -19.70
C SER A 60 28.16 3.12 -18.22
N LEU A 61 29.21 2.82 -17.44
CA LEU A 61 29.10 2.65 -15.99
C LEU A 61 28.66 3.94 -15.27
N ILE A 62 29.21 5.10 -15.65
CA ILE A 62 28.76 6.39 -15.09
C ILE A 62 27.27 6.61 -15.38
N GLY A 63 26.82 6.30 -16.59
CA GLY A 63 25.40 6.34 -16.94
C GLY A 63 24.55 5.42 -16.06
N LEU A 64 25.01 4.20 -15.82
CA LEU A 64 24.34 3.24 -14.93
C LEU A 64 24.24 3.74 -13.49
N LEU A 65 25.35 4.16 -12.88
CA LEU A 65 25.38 4.65 -11.50
C LEU A 65 24.50 5.88 -11.31
N ALA A 66 24.52 6.81 -12.26
CA ALA A 66 23.73 8.04 -12.21
C ALA A 66 22.21 7.81 -12.38
N THR A 67 21.77 6.57 -12.68
CA THR A 67 20.36 6.18 -12.87
C THR A 67 19.84 5.15 -11.86
N GLN A 68 20.66 4.75 -10.87
CA GLN A 68 20.34 3.64 -9.97
C GLN A 68 19.05 3.88 -9.14
N GLN A 69 18.80 5.10 -8.68
CA GLN A 69 17.58 5.55 -8.01
C GLN A 69 17.32 7.05 -8.27
N ASP A 70 16.11 7.51 -8.00
CA ASP A 70 15.77 8.94 -7.99
C ASP A 70 16.66 9.69 -6.98
N GLY A 71 17.56 10.50 -7.51
CA GLY A 71 18.49 11.33 -6.74
C GLY A 71 19.83 10.67 -6.39
N SER A 72 20.13 9.47 -6.89
CA SER A 72 21.51 8.93 -6.82
C SER A 72 22.48 9.90 -7.48
N LYS A 73 23.49 10.33 -6.74
CA LYS A 73 24.52 11.27 -7.22
C LYS A 73 25.84 10.53 -7.40
N VAL A 74 26.57 10.93 -8.44
CA VAL A 74 27.88 10.38 -8.79
C VAL A 74 28.92 11.49 -8.76
N VAL A 75 30.11 11.18 -8.26
CA VAL A 75 31.30 12.03 -8.39
C VAL A 75 32.38 11.26 -9.16
N PHE A 76 32.97 11.90 -10.16
CA PHE A 76 34.06 11.35 -10.95
C PHE A 76 35.40 11.95 -10.51
N ILE A 77 36.39 11.11 -10.25
CA ILE A 77 37.75 11.47 -9.88
C ILE A 77 38.73 10.75 -10.81
N ASP A 78 39.64 11.53 -11.38
CA ASP A 78 40.72 11.06 -12.23
C ASP A 78 42.03 10.98 -11.43
N THR A 79 42.78 9.88 -11.56
CA THR A 79 44.10 9.75 -10.91
C THR A 79 45.14 10.73 -11.46
N ASP A 80 44.95 11.25 -12.68
CA ASP A 80 45.84 12.26 -13.30
C ASP A 80 45.62 13.66 -12.68
N GLY A 81 44.47 13.89 -12.04
CA GLY A 81 44.15 15.13 -11.34
C GLY A 81 43.15 14.94 -10.19
N PRO A 82 43.56 14.28 -9.09
CA PRO A 82 42.66 13.90 -8.00
C PRO A 82 41.86 15.06 -7.41
N GLY A 83 42.48 16.23 -7.23
CA GLY A 83 41.85 17.41 -6.63
C GLY A 83 40.86 18.16 -7.53
N GLU A 84 40.62 17.69 -8.75
CA GLU A 84 39.68 18.30 -9.70
C GLU A 84 38.48 17.36 -9.91
N ALA A 85 37.84 16.91 -8.83
CA ALA A 85 36.66 16.05 -8.91
C ALA A 85 35.51 16.71 -9.69
N ILE A 86 34.80 15.92 -10.51
CA ILE A 86 33.63 16.36 -11.29
C ILE A 86 32.38 15.80 -10.62
N GLY A 87 31.48 16.68 -10.18
CA GLY A 87 30.21 16.33 -9.52
C GLY A 87 30.03 16.97 -8.14
N PRO A 88 29.04 16.53 -7.35
CA PRO A 88 28.10 15.44 -7.63
C PRO A 88 27.12 15.78 -8.76
N PHE A 89 26.76 14.77 -9.56
CA PHE A 89 25.77 14.88 -10.64
C PHE A 89 24.85 13.67 -10.69
N ALA A 90 23.63 13.84 -11.20
CA ALA A 90 22.65 12.79 -11.46
C ALA A 90 22.29 12.77 -12.94
N ALA A 91 21.77 11.64 -13.44
CA ALA A 91 21.36 11.56 -14.83
C ALA A 91 20.08 12.37 -15.15
N SER A 92 19.40 12.90 -14.13
CA SER A 92 18.26 13.81 -14.27
C SER A 92 18.68 15.29 -14.40
N ASP A 93 19.96 15.60 -14.17
CA ASP A 93 20.46 16.96 -14.25
C ASP A 93 20.50 17.46 -15.70
N SER A 94 20.07 18.70 -15.91
CA SER A 94 19.97 19.28 -17.27
C SER A 94 21.31 19.42 -18.00
N ASP A 95 22.42 19.45 -17.25
CA ASP A 95 23.78 19.55 -17.75
C ASP A 95 24.50 18.20 -17.81
N PHE A 96 23.84 17.08 -17.48
CA PHE A 96 24.45 15.74 -17.47
C PHE A 96 25.16 15.38 -18.79
N ALA A 97 24.59 15.76 -19.95
CA ALA A 97 25.22 15.53 -21.25
C ALA A 97 26.53 16.34 -21.42
N SER A 98 26.59 17.54 -20.86
CA SER A 98 27.80 18.39 -20.86
C SER A 98 28.86 17.80 -19.93
N ILE A 99 28.46 17.35 -18.73
CA ILE A 99 29.34 16.68 -17.77
C ILE A 99 29.95 15.41 -18.36
N ARG A 100 29.15 14.58 -19.03
CA ARG A 100 29.66 13.38 -19.72
C ARG A 100 30.68 13.72 -20.81
N SER A 101 30.45 14.82 -21.53
CA SER A 101 31.39 15.29 -22.56
C SER A 101 32.70 15.80 -21.95
N GLU A 102 32.65 16.44 -20.79
CA GLU A 102 33.83 16.86 -20.02
C GLU A 102 34.64 15.65 -19.53
N ILE A 103 33.98 14.65 -18.95
CA ILE A 103 34.62 13.40 -18.52
C ILE A 103 35.26 12.69 -19.71
N LEU A 104 34.57 12.57 -20.84
CA LEU A 104 35.11 11.98 -22.06
C LEU A 104 36.38 12.72 -22.53
N ALA A 105 36.34 14.05 -22.56
CA ALA A 105 37.49 14.87 -22.96
C ALA A 105 38.69 14.66 -22.02
N ARG A 106 38.43 14.48 -20.72
CA ARG A 106 39.46 14.24 -19.71
C ARG A 106 40.09 12.85 -19.85
N LEU A 107 39.27 11.81 -19.98
CA LEU A 107 39.74 10.43 -20.21
C LEU A 107 40.57 10.31 -21.50
N GLY A 108 40.21 11.08 -22.54
CA GLY A 108 40.91 11.09 -23.83
C GLY A 108 42.11 12.04 -23.92
N ALA A 109 42.40 12.84 -22.89
CA ALA A 109 43.52 13.78 -22.94
C ALA A 109 44.86 13.05 -22.70
N ASP A 110 45.86 13.33 -23.53
CA ASP A 110 47.24 12.95 -23.27
C ASP A 110 47.77 13.83 -22.12
N SER A 111 47.72 13.31 -20.90
CA SER A 111 48.25 14.01 -19.73
C SER A 111 49.78 13.98 -19.75
N SER A 112 50.39 15.16 -19.56
CA SER A 112 51.83 15.34 -19.38
C SER A 112 52.23 15.36 -17.89
N TYR A 113 51.33 14.88 -17.02
CA TYR A 113 51.48 14.83 -15.57
C TYR A 113 52.12 13.50 -15.14
N GLU A 114 53.19 13.55 -14.35
CA GLU A 114 53.67 12.41 -13.53
C GLU A 114 53.31 12.66 -12.05
N PRO A 115 53.12 11.63 -11.20
CA PRO A 115 52.61 10.28 -11.45
C PRO A 115 51.21 10.07 -10.83
N GLN A 116 50.46 9.14 -11.42
CA GLN A 116 49.15 8.65 -10.97
C GLN A 116 49.16 8.31 -9.48
N SER A 117 48.45 9.10 -8.66
CA SER A 117 48.37 8.84 -7.23
C SER A 117 47.00 8.27 -6.89
N ILE A 118 46.87 6.95 -7.04
CA ILE A 118 45.70 6.22 -6.55
C ILE A 118 45.45 6.47 -5.05
N VAL A 119 46.52 6.75 -4.29
CA VAL A 119 46.44 7.10 -2.88
C VAL A 119 45.73 8.45 -2.70
N GLU A 120 46.12 9.48 -3.46
CA GLU A 120 45.47 10.79 -3.43
C GLU A 120 44.04 10.73 -3.95
N ALA A 121 43.79 9.99 -5.03
CA ALA A 121 42.44 9.82 -5.57
C ALA A 121 41.50 9.11 -4.59
N LEU A 122 41.98 8.09 -3.88
CA LEU A 122 41.19 7.43 -2.83
C LEU A 122 40.99 8.33 -1.61
N ASP A 123 41.98 9.15 -1.23
CA ASP A 123 41.80 10.07 -0.11
C ASP A 123 40.83 11.20 -0.48
N GLU A 124 40.86 11.68 -1.71
CA GLU A 124 39.89 12.63 -2.24
C GLU A 124 38.50 12.01 -2.33
N ALA A 125 38.36 10.75 -2.77
CA ALA A 125 37.09 10.04 -2.77
C ALA A 125 36.48 9.94 -1.36
N ARG A 126 37.30 9.57 -0.38
CA ARG A 126 36.88 9.55 1.04
C ARG A 126 36.54 10.96 1.54
N SER A 127 37.36 11.96 1.21
CA SER A 127 37.13 13.37 1.57
C SER A 127 35.81 13.87 0.99
N THR A 128 35.52 13.54 -0.26
CA THR A 128 34.28 13.82 -0.98
C THR A 128 33.08 13.21 -0.25
N LEU A 129 33.10 11.89 0.00
CA LEU A 129 32.02 11.24 0.76
C LEU A 129 31.80 11.87 2.13
N SER A 130 32.88 12.21 2.84
CA SER A 130 32.79 12.87 4.14
C SER A 130 32.24 14.31 4.04
N THR A 131 32.61 15.04 3.00
CA THR A 131 32.21 16.44 2.79
C THR A 131 30.73 16.54 2.47
N TYR A 132 30.21 15.60 1.68
CA TYR A 132 28.80 15.50 1.33
C TYR A 132 27.96 14.74 2.37
N GLY A 133 28.56 14.27 3.48
CA GLY A 133 27.84 13.56 4.53
C GLY A 133 27.20 12.25 4.06
N ALA A 134 27.90 11.51 3.19
CA ALA A 134 27.38 10.32 2.54
C ALA A 134 26.95 9.24 3.56
N PRO A 135 25.75 8.63 3.41
CA PRO A 135 25.26 7.63 4.34
C PRO A 135 26.06 6.32 4.29
N ALA A 136 25.95 5.50 5.34
CA ALA A 136 26.43 4.12 5.30
C ALA A 136 25.75 3.35 4.15
N GLY A 137 26.51 2.57 3.39
CA GLY A 137 26.07 1.95 2.14
C GLY A 137 26.56 2.64 0.85
N SER A 138 27.10 3.86 0.95
CA SER A 138 27.75 4.56 -0.18
C SER A 138 28.98 3.81 -0.70
N SER A 139 29.26 3.91 -2.01
CA SER A 139 30.31 3.11 -2.66
C SER A 139 31.38 3.95 -3.38
N ILE A 140 32.61 3.47 -3.34
CA ILE A 140 33.73 3.96 -4.15
C ILE A 140 34.08 2.89 -5.18
N TYR A 141 33.91 3.20 -6.46
CA TYR A 141 34.27 2.34 -7.59
C TYR A 141 35.68 2.71 -8.06
N VAL A 142 36.60 1.76 -8.06
CA VAL A 142 38.01 1.99 -8.39
C VAL A 142 38.36 1.24 -9.67
N ALA A 143 38.49 1.96 -10.79
CA ALA A 143 38.82 1.39 -12.09
C ALA A 143 40.30 1.48 -12.39
N LEU A 144 40.96 0.32 -12.51
CA LEU A 144 42.39 0.19 -12.75
C LEU A 144 42.68 -0.84 -13.85
N GLY A 145 43.80 -0.65 -14.53
CA GLY A 145 44.36 -1.60 -15.49
C GLY A 145 45.76 -2.06 -15.10
N GLY A 146 46.38 -2.86 -15.97
CA GLY A 146 47.67 -3.50 -15.73
C GLY A 146 48.88 -2.69 -16.16
N GLY A 147 48.87 -1.38 -15.94
CA GLY A 147 50.00 -0.50 -16.25
C GLY A 147 51.30 -1.00 -15.62
N ASN A 148 52.41 -0.93 -16.36
CA ASN A 148 53.71 -1.48 -15.96
C ASN A 148 54.40 -0.72 -14.80
N ASP A 149 53.83 0.39 -14.31
CA ASP A 149 54.49 1.31 -13.37
C ASP A 149 53.98 1.24 -11.91
N PHE A 150 52.88 0.53 -11.62
CA PHE A 150 52.38 0.43 -10.24
C PHE A 150 53.07 -0.69 -9.45
N ALA A 151 53.73 -0.30 -8.35
CA ALA A 151 54.15 -1.23 -7.30
C ALA A 151 52.96 -1.61 -6.40
N PHE A 152 52.00 -2.36 -6.95
CA PHE A 152 50.74 -2.74 -6.29
C PHE A 152 50.90 -3.37 -4.90
N ASP A 153 51.98 -4.13 -4.69
CA ASP A 153 52.29 -4.72 -3.39
C ASP A 153 52.57 -3.64 -2.33
N GLU A 154 53.36 -2.61 -2.67
CA GLU A 154 53.67 -1.48 -1.77
C GLU A 154 52.47 -0.55 -1.58
N LEU A 155 51.69 -0.34 -2.66
CA LEU A 155 50.48 0.47 -2.61
C LEU A 155 49.43 -0.15 -1.68
N SER A 156 49.28 -1.48 -1.67
CA SER A 156 48.33 -2.18 -0.80
C SER A 156 48.56 -1.85 0.68
N TYR A 157 49.82 -1.84 1.12
CA TYR A 157 50.17 -1.46 2.49
C TYR A 157 49.92 0.03 2.76
N THR A 158 50.15 0.88 1.76
CA THR A 158 49.99 2.34 1.86
C THR A 158 48.53 2.75 2.00
N VAL A 159 47.63 2.12 1.24
CA VAL A 159 46.19 2.45 1.25
C VAL A 159 45.40 1.73 2.34
N ALA A 160 45.93 0.66 2.95
CA ALA A 160 45.22 -0.11 3.98
C ALA A 160 44.64 0.74 5.14
N PRO A 161 45.35 1.74 5.71
CA PRO A 161 44.78 2.61 6.75
C PRO A 161 43.61 3.46 6.25
N LEU A 162 43.64 3.87 4.98
CA LEU A 162 42.57 4.64 4.34
C LEU A 162 41.34 3.76 4.09
N VAL A 163 41.54 2.56 3.55
CA VAL A 163 40.49 1.55 3.33
C VAL A 163 39.80 1.20 4.66
N ASN A 164 40.56 1.01 5.73
CA ASN A 164 39.97 0.77 7.06
C ASN A 164 39.10 1.94 7.53
N ARG A 165 39.51 3.19 7.28
CA ARG A 165 38.68 4.36 7.60
C ARG A 165 37.39 4.39 6.78
N ILE A 166 37.45 4.05 5.50
CA ILE A 166 36.26 3.93 4.64
C ILE A 166 35.30 2.88 5.23
N ALA A 167 35.80 1.69 5.57
CA ALA A 167 35.01 0.62 6.19
C ALA A 167 34.35 1.03 7.51
N THR A 168 35.05 1.80 8.36
CA THR A 168 34.48 2.24 9.65
C THR A 168 33.27 3.18 9.52
N HIS A 169 33.12 3.86 8.38
CA HIS A 169 31.94 4.69 8.08
C HIS A 169 30.80 3.89 7.43
N GLY A 170 30.98 2.57 7.22
CA GLY A 170 30.02 1.72 6.51
C GLY A 170 29.99 1.96 5.00
N TRP A 171 31.02 2.57 4.43
CA TRP A 171 31.18 2.73 2.99
C TRP A 171 31.95 1.55 2.39
N THR A 172 31.69 1.26 1.12
CA THR A 172 32.32 0.13 0.41
C THR A 172 33.26 0.60 -0.69
N VAL A 173 34.32 -0.16 -0.96
CA VAL A 173 35.21 -0.01 -2.11
C VAL A 173 34.95 -1.20 -3.04
N LYS A 174 34.70 -0.93 -4.32
CA LYS A 174 34.46 -1.93 -5.36
C LYS A 174 35.50 -1.77 -6.45
N GLY A 175 36.24 -2.82 -6.73
CA GLY A 175 37.29 -2.80 -7.75
C GLY A 175 36.76 -3.11 -9.14
N LEU A 176 37.24 -2.40 -10.15
CA LEU A 176 36.90 -2.61 -11.55
C LEU A 176 38.18 -2.88 -12.34
N SER A 177 38.31 -4.09 -12.89
CA SER A 177 39.46 -4.51 -13.69
C SER A 177 39.22 -4.18 -15.15
N LEU A 178 39.97 -3.21 -15.70
CA LEU A 178 39.82 -2.76 -17.08
C LEU A 178 40.46 -3.71 -18.10
N HIS A 179 41.41 -4.54 -17.67
CA HIS A 179 42.11 -5.50 -18.52
C HIS A 179 41.80 -6.93 -18.09
N ALA A 180 41.40 -7.76 -19.04
CA ALA A 180 41.18 -9.18 -18.78
C ALA A 180 42.52 -9.89 -18.52
N GLY A 181 42.62 -10.60 -17.39
CA GLY A 181 43.75 -11.47 -17.09
C GLY A 181 44.96 -10.79 -16.44
N ASP A 182 44.89 -9.50 -16.07
CA ASP A 182 45.93 -8.91 -15.22
C ASP A 182 45.75 -9.31 -13.76
N GLN A 183 46.57 -10.25 -13.32
CA GLN A 183 46.52 -10.79 -11.97
C GLN A 183 47.00 -9.78 -10.91
N ARG A 184 47.88 -8.83 -11.25
CA ARG A 184 48.47 -7.91 -10.26
C ARG A 184 47.49 -6.81 -9.85
N SER A 185 46.87 -6.13 -10.82
CA SER A 185 45.82 -5.16 -10.52
C SER A 185 44.61 -5.84 -9.85
N ALA A 186 44.21 -7.03 -10.29
CA ALA A 186 43.12 -7.77 -9.66
C ALA A 186 43.40 -8.10 -8.18
N GLN A 187 44.64 -8.49 -7.84
CA GLN A 187 45.04 -8.73 -6.44
C GLN A 187 45.02 -7.44 -5.60
N PHE A 188 45.47 -6.33 -6.16
CA PHE A 188 45.38 -5.02 -5.50
C PHE A 188 43.93 -4.60 -5.27
N LEU A 189 43.09 -4.69 -6.31
CA LEU A 189 41.67 -4.38 -6.25
C LEU A 189 40.95 -5.24 -5.20
N ASP A 190 41.28 -6.54 -5.09
CA ASP A 190 40.73 -7.41 -4.04
C ASP A 190 41.19 -6.96 -2.64
N ALA A 191 42.47 -6.62 -2.50
CA ALA A 191 43.05 -6.16 -1.24
C ALA A 191 42.40 -4.87 -0.71
N ILE A 192 41.96 -3.96 -1.58
CA ILE A 192 41.26 -2.73 -1.17
C ILE A 192 39.74 -2.91 -1.06
N SER A 193 39.13 -3.81 -1.82
CA SER A 193 37.67 -3.97 -1.86
C SER A 193 37.17 -4.85 -0.71
N ARG A 194 37.80 -6.01 -0.50
CA ARG A 194 37.36 -7.04 0.45
C ARG A 194 37.25 -6.57 1.90
N PRO A 195 38.18 -5.75 2.45
CA PRO A 195 38.08 -5.27 3.84
C PRO A 195 36.83 -4.40 4.10
N THR A 196 36.26 -3.81 3.05
CA THR A 196 35.06 -2.96 3.14
C THR A 196 33.76 -3.72 2.84
N GLY A 197 33.85 -5.03 2.56
CA GLY A 197 32.71 -5.84 2.12
C GLY A 197 32.36 -5.71 0.64
N GLY A 198 33.19 -5.00 -0.14
CA GLY A 198 33.05 -4.93 -1.61
C GLY A 198 33.73 -6.08 -2.34
N GLY A 199 33.57 -6.10 -3.66
CA GLY A 199 34.13 -7.13 -4.55
C GLY A 199 34.85 -6.53 -5.75
N VAL A 200 35.48 -7.40 -6.55
CA VAL A 200 36.14 -7.04 -7.81
C VAL A 200 35.29 -7.51 -8.98
N PHE A 201 35.08 -6.62 -9.94
CA PHE A 201 34.32 -6.87 -11.16
C PHE A 201 35.22 -6.65 -12.37
N SER A 202 35.01 -7.45 -13.41
CA SER A 202 35.62 -7.19 -14.72
C SER A 202 34.88 -6.02 -15.38
N LEU A 203 35.61 -5.17 -16.12
CA LEU A 203 35.07 -4.14 -17.00
C LEU A 203 35.96 -4.06 -18.25
N SER A 204 36.22 -5.21 -18.84
CA SER A 204 37.14 -5.38 -19.97
C SER A 204 36.41 -5.54 -21.31
N SER A 205 35.11 -5.83 -21.27
CA SER A 205 34.24 -5.98 -22.44
C SER A 205 32.83 -5.50 -22.14
N GLY A 206 32.02 -5.21 -23.18
CA GLY A 206 30.62 -4.82 -23.00
C GLY A 206 29.76 -5.87 -22.29
N ASP A 207 30.09 -7.16 -22.45
CA ASP A 207 29.40 -8.26 -21.76
C ASP A 207 29.60 -8.20 -20.23
N ASP A 208 30.65 -7.53 -19.74
CA ASP A 208 30.94 -7.38 -18.31
C ASP A 208 30.03 -6.34 -17.60
N LEU A 209 29.37 -5.45 -18.35
CA LEU A 209 28.48 -4.43 -17.76
C LEU A 209 27.22 -5.03 -17.14
N LYS A 210 26.70 -6.11 -17.71
CA LYS A 210 25.47 -6.76 -17.23
C LYS A 210 25.62 -7.37 -15.83
N PRO A 211 26.62 -8.22 -15.53
CA PRO A 211 26.80 -8.75 -14.17
C PRO A 211 27.13 -7.65 -13.15
N LEU A 212 27.84 -6.59 -13.56
CA LEU A 212 28.05 -5.41 -12.71
C LEU A 212 26.74 -4.67 -12.46
N GLY A 213 25.89 -4.51 -13.48
CA GLY A 213 24.57 -3.92 -13.39
C GLY A 213 23.62 -4.70 -12.49
N ASP A 214 23.58 -6.02 -12.57
CA ASP A 214 22.79 -6.84 -11.65
C ASP A 214 23.21 -6.60 -10.19
N HIS A 215 24.51 -6.43 -9.94
CA HIS A 215 25.02 -6.13 -8.61
C HIS A 215 24.69 -4.70 -8.15
N ILE A 216 24.71 -3.71 -9.06
CA ILE A 216 24.35 -2.33 -8.74
C ILE A 216 22.84 -2.21 -8.49
N ILE A 217 22.02 -2.75 -9.40
CA ILE A 217 20.56 -2.65 -9.37
C ILE A 217 19.97 -3.54 -8.27
N GLY A 218 20.50 -4.75 -8.06
CA GLY A 218 20.00 -5.70 -7.05
C GLY A 218 20.15 -5.23 -5.60
N PHE A 219 20.95 -4.20 -5.33
CA PHE A 219 21.07 -3.55 -4.02
C PHE A 219 20.18 -2.28 -3.87
N GLY A 220 19.68 -1.72 -4.98
CA GLY A 220 18.93 -0.46 -5.00
C GLY A 220 17.47 -0.57 -5.45
N ALA A 221 17.12 -1.49 -6.34
CA ALA A 221 15.74 -1.60 -6.80
C ALA A 221 14.89 -2.44 -5.83
N ALA A 222 13.70 -1.97 -5.49
CA ALA A 222 12.70 -2.69 -4.69
C ALA A 222 12.11 -3.94 -5.41
N GLY A 223 12.80 -4.50 -6.41
CA GLY A 223 12.35 -5.63 -7.20
C GLY A 223 13.51 -6.30 -7.96
N SER A 224 13.31 -7.58 -8.30
CA SER A 224 14.22 -8.35 -9.17
C SER A 224 14.13 -7.85 -10.61
N VAL A 225 15.29 -7.64 -11.25
CA VAL A 225 15.34 -7.33 -12.69
C VAL A 225 15.09 -8.61 -13.50
N GLU A 226 14.21 -8.56 -14.49
CA GLU A 226 13.90 -9.69 -15.36
C GLU A 226 14.52 -9.54 -16.75
N GLU A 227 14.90 -10.67 -17.37
CA GLU A 227 15.38 -10.71 -18.76
C GLU A 227 14.18 -10.72 -19.71
N PHE A 228 14.04 -9.66 -20.53
CA PHE A 228 13.02 -9.61 -21.56
C PHE A 228 13.49 -10.24 -22.87
N ALA A 229 14.76 -10.05 -23.24
CA ALA A 229 15.33 -10.60 -24.46
C ALA A 229 16.86 -10.65 -24.42
N SER A 230 17.44 -11.65 -25.08
CA SER A 230 18.88 -11.70 -25.38
C SER A 230 19.13 -12.31 -26.76
N LYS A 231 20.03 -11.69 -27.53
CA LYS A 231 20.35 -12.11 -28.90
C LYS A 231 21.74 -11.66 -29.32
N THR A 232 22.44 -12.48 -30.10
CA THR A 232 23.67 -12.09 -30.81
C THR A 232 23.33 -11.65 -32.23
N LEU A 233 23.77 -10.46 -32.62
CA LEU A 233 23.58 -9.91 -33.97
C LEU A 233 24.87 -10.04 -34.79
N VAL A 234 24.71 -10.52 -36.02
CA VAL A 234 25.77 -10.63 -37.03
C VAL A 234 25.26 -9.91 -38.29
N ASP A 235 26.04 -8.98 -38.84
CA ASP A 235 25.76 -8.19 -40.07
C ASP A 235 24.62 -7.15 -40.01
N ALA A 236 24.38 -6.54 -38.84
CA ALA A 236 23.44 -5.42 -38.62
C ALA A 236 22.02 -5.52 -39.24
N PRO A 237 21.32 -6.68 -39.28
CA PRO A 237 19.92 -6.69 -39.69
C PRO A 237 19.03 -6.14 -38.56
N LEU A 238 18.10 -5.25 -38.92
CA LEU A 238 16.99 -4.79 -38.08
C LEU A 238 16.36 -5.99 -37.35
N THR A 239 16.62 -6.11 -36.05
CA THR A 239 15.98 -7.12 -35.22
C THR A 239 14.88 -6.46 -34.39
N SER A 240 13.70 -7.06 -34.44
CA SER A 240 12.56 -6.67 -33.62
C SER A 240 12.45 -7.63 -32.43
N SER A 241 12.69 -7.14 -31.22
CA SER A 241 12.32 -7.83 -29.98
C SER A 241 11.04 -7.24 -29.40
N ARG A 242 10.29 -8.02 -28.61
CA ARG A 242 9.06 -7.54 -27.96
C ARG A 242 9.25 -7.53 -26.45
N ILE A 243 8.98 -6.40 -25.82
CA ILE A 243 8.95 -6.21 -24.37
C ILE A 243 7.48 -6.13 -23.94
N PRO A 244 6.97 -7.06 -23.13
CA PRO A 244 5.63 -6.93 -22.56
C PRO A 244 5.65 -5.87 -21.46
N ILE A 245 4.85 -4.82 -21.62
CA ILE A 245 4.51 -3.88 -20.54
C ILE A 245 3.10 -4.17 -20.06
N MET A 246 2.93 -4.23 -18.74
CA MET A 246 1.75 -4.79 -18.09
C MET A 246 0.66 -3.72 -17.92
N PRO A 247 -0.64 -4.11 -17.87
CA PRO A 247 -1.70 -3.19 -17.51
C PRO A 247 -1.51 -2.62 -16.11
N GLY A 248 -1.43 -1.29 -16.03
CA GLY A 248 -1.26 -0.58 -14.77
C GLY A 248 0.18 -0.54 -14.26
N THR A 249 1.17 -0.70 -15.13
CA THR A 249 2.53 -0.28 -14.82
C THR A 249 2.56 1.25 -14.67
N GLU A 250 2.91 1.75 -13.48
CA GLU A 250 3.13 3.19 -13.25
C GLU A 250 4.46 3.64 -13.85
N GLU A 251 5.46 2.76 -13.76
CA GLU A 251 6.79 3.05 -14.24
C GLU A 251 7.49 1.76 -14.63
N THR A 252 8.27 1.79 -15.72
CA THR A 252 9.23 0.73 -16.00
C THR A 252 10.55 1.31 -16.46
N THR A 253 11.63 0.71 -15.98
CA THR A 253 12.98 1.03 -16.44
C THR A 253 13.53 -0.15 -17.22
N LEU A 254 13.99 0.14 -18.43
CA LEU A 254 14.57 -0.82 -19.35
C LEU A 254 16.06 -0.54 -19.50
N TYR A 255 16.88 -1.57 -19.29
CA TYR A 255 18.32 -1.56 -19.43
C TYR A 255 18.70 -2.38 -20.67
N PHE A 256 19.36 -1.75 -21.63
CA PHE A 256 19.83 -2.35 -22.86
C PHE A 256 21.36 -2.43 -22.81
N TYR A 257 21.90 -3.63 -22.61
CA TYR A 257 23.34 -3.88 -22.61
C TYR A 257 23.80 -4.29 -24.01
N LYS A 258 24.92 -3.72 -24.46
CA LYS A 258 25.54 -3.97 -25.77
C LYS A 258 26.99 -4.44 -25.59
N GLU A 259 27.33 -5.57 -26.19
CA GLU A 259 28.70 -6.09 -26.23
C GLU A 259 29.62 -5.14 -27.00
N SER A 260 29.23 -4.76 -28.21
CA SER A 260 29.99 -3.83 -29.05
C SER A 260 29.56 -2.38 -28.81
N PRO A 261 30.51 -1.42 -28.84
CA PRO A 261 30.20 -0.01 -28.69
C PRO A 261 29.44 0.55 -29.90
N GLY A 262 28.55 1.50 -29.65
CA GLY A 262 27.81 2.23 -30.69
C GLY A 262 26.39 1.68 -30.95
N GLY A 263 25.78 2.14 -32.05
CA GLY A 263 24.39 1.84 -32.40
C GLY A 263 23.35 2.43 -31.44
N SER A 264 22.07 2.38 -31.84
CA SER A 264 20.95 2.92 -31.05
C SER A 264 19.76 1.99 -31.00
N PHE A 265 18.90 2.22 -30.00
CA PHE A 265 17.63 1.52 -29.84
C PHE A 265 16.48 2.47 -30.18
N GLN A 266 15.49 1.95 -30.89
CA GLN A 266 14.21 2.62 -31.10
C GLN A 266 13.13 1.79 -30.42
N LEU A 267 12.33 2.47 -29.60
CA LEU A 267 11.22 1.85 -28.92
C LEU A 267 9.91 2.30 -29.58
N VAL A 268 9.08 1.34 -29.95
CA VAL A 268 7.76 1.56 -30.56
C VAL A 268 6.71 0.99 -29.61
N ASN A 269 5.76 1.83 -29.20
CA ASN A 269 4.70 1.43 -28.30
C ASN A 269 3.70 0.47 -29.00
N PRO A 270 2.78 -0.17 -28.26
CA PRO A 270 1.78 -1.08 -28.83
C PRO A 270 0.81 -0.42 -29.81
N LEU A 271 0.73 0.92 -29.81
CA LEU A 271 -0.08 1.71 -30.75
C LEU A 271 0.66 2.01 -32.07
N GLY A 272 1.95 1.65 -32.16
CA GLY A 272 2.80 1.88 -33.34
C GLY A 272 3.52 3.23 -33.33
N GLU A 273 3.57 3.92 -32.21
CA GLU A 273 4.21 5.23 -32.06
C GLU A 273 5.65 5.08 -31.54
N LEU A 274 6.57 5.85 -32.13
CA LEU A 274 7.95 5.94 -31.65
C LEU A 274 8.01 6.77 -30.37
N VAL A 275 8.50 6.16 -29.30
CA VAL A 275 8.53 6.66 -27.93
C VAL A 275 9.29 7.97 -27.71
N PRO A 276 10.38 8.32 -28.43
CA PRO A 276 10.96 9.66 -28.30
C PRO A 276 10.00 10.80 -28.69
N ASN A 277 8.87 10.50 -29.34
CA ASN A 277 7.85 11.46 -29.76
C ASN A 277 6.53 11.36 -28.97
N VAL A 278 6.47 10.56 -27.91
CA VAL A 278 5.25 10.40 -27.10
C VAL A 278 5.35 11.26 -25.84
N ASP A 279 4.59 12.35 -25.81
CA ASP A 279 4.55 13.29 -24.68
C ASP A 279 4.18 12.57 -23.38
N GLY A 280 4.98 12.79 -22.33
CA GLY A 280 4.70 12.33 -20.97
C GLY A 280 4.93 10.83 -20.71
N VAL A 281 5.45 10.08 -21.68
CA VAL A 281 5.71 8.63 -21.55
C VAL A 281 7.17 8.30 -21.24
N THR A 282 8.11 9.18 -21.60
CA THR A 282 9.53 9.01 -21.28
C THR A 282 9.94 10.05 -20.25
N SER A 283 10.42 9.61 -19.09
CA SER A 283 10.92 10.52 -18.05
C SER A 283 12.43 10.71 -18.13
N GLN A 284 13.16 9.70 -18.60
CA GLN A 284 14.62 9.73 -18.67
C GLN A 284 15.16 8.76 -19.72
N VAL A 285 16.14 9.24 -20.51
CA VAL A 285 16.90 8.41 -21.45
C VAL A 285 18.38 8.67 -21.25
N VAL A 286 19.13 7.62 -20.94
CA VAL A 286 20.59 7.66 -20.90
C VAL A 286 21.11 6.72 -21.98
N GLU A 287 21.68 7.28 -23.04
CA GLU A 287 22.36 6.49 -24.08
C GLU A 287 23.88 6.64 -23.99
N SER A 288 24.57 5.52 -24.05
CA SER A 288 26.01 5.38 -24.08
C SER A 288 26.42 4.26 -25.02
N ASP A 289 27.72 4.11 -25.24
CA ASP A 289 28.23 3.19 -26.25
C ASP A 289 27.87 1.73 -25.98
N ASN A 290 27.88 1.29 -24.72
CA ASN A 290 27.58 -0.09 -24.35
C ASN A 290 26.29 -0.25 -23.52
N LEU A 291 25.60 0.85 -23.21
CA LEU A 291 24.39 0.83 -22.39
C LEU A 291 23.37 1.86 -22.88
N ALA A 292 22.10 1.48 -22.94
CA ALA A 292 21.00 2.45 -22.98
C ALA A 292 20.02 2.16 -21.83
N ILE A 293 19.51 3.21 -21.19
CA ILE A 293 18.58 3.13 -20.07
C ILE A 293 17.38 4.01 -20.40
N TRP A 294 16.20 3.39 -20.39
CA TRP A 294 14.95 4.05 -20.75
C TRP A 294 13.99 3.92 -19.59
N ARG A 295 13.64 5.05 -18.97
CA ARG A 295 12.64 5.10 -17.92
C ARG A 295 11.34 5.62 -18.50
N LEU A 296 10.32 4.77 -18.44
CA LEU A 296 8.99 5.02 -19.00
C LEU A 296 8.01 5.24 -17.86
N VAL A 297 7.25 6.34 -17.92
CA VAL A 297 6.23 6.68 -16.92
C VAL A 297 4.85 6.52 -17.55
N ASN A 298 3.97 5.85 -16.83
CA ASN A 298 2.63 5.44 -17.24
C ASN A 298 2.61 4.83 -18.67
N PRO A 299 3.47 3.84 -18.97
CA PRO A 299 3.54 3.27 -20.30
C PRO A 299 2.23 2.56 -20.69
N VAL A 300 1.81 2.72 -21.94
CA VAL A 300 0.67 1.99 -22.51
C VAL A 300 0.91 0.47 -22.40
N ALA A 301 -0.05 -0.26 -21.83
CA ALA A 301 0.02 -1.71 -21.73
C ALA A 301 0.07 -2.38 -23.11
N GLY A 302 0.93 -3.40 -23.24
CA GLY A 302 1.04 -4.20 -24.46
C GLY A 302 2.46 -4.62 -24.80
N ASN A 303 2.63 -5.17 -26.01
CA ASN A 303 3.94 -5.56 -26.50
C ASN A 303 4.63 -4.38 -27.18
N TRP A 304 5.62 -3.82 -26.51
CA TRP A 304 6.49 -2.78 -27.04
C TRP A 304 7.53 -3.42 -27.94
N LYS A 305 7.78 -2.81 -29.10
CA LYS A 305 8.75 -3.32 -30.06
C LYS A 305 10.05 -2.55 -29.90
N VAL A 306 11.15 -3.27 -29.74
CA VAL A 306 12.50 -2.74 -29.76
C VAL A 306 13.09 -2.99 -31.13
N GLU A 307 13.53 -1.94 -31.79
CA GLU A 307 14.27 -1.98 -33.04
C GLU A 307 15.71 -1.51 -32.81
N THR A 308 16.66 -2.21 -33.42
CA THR A 308 18.09 -1.89 -33.31
C THR A 308 18.59 -1.24 -34.59
N VAL A 309 19.32 -0.13 -34.49
CA VAL A 309 19.97 0.54 -35.63
C VAL A 309 21.47 0.48 -35.46
N GLU A 310 22.16 -0.16 -36.41
CA GLU A 310 23.63 -0.27 -36.45
C GLU A 310 24.25 -0.86 -35.17
N VAL A 311 23.54 -1.81 -34.52
CA VAL A 311 24.05 -2.55 -33.36
C VAL A 311 24.59 -3.90 -33.78
N GLU A 312 25.78 -4.25 -33.28
CA GLU A 312 26.46 -5.52 -33.51
C GLU A 312 26.80 -6.22 -32.20
N GLY A 313 27.12 -7.51 -32.25
CA GLY A 313 27.46 -8.30 -31.06
C GLY A 313 26.24 -8.75 -30.25
N ARG A 314 26.48 -9.22 -29.03
CA ARG A 314 25.44 -9.61 -28.08
C ARG A 314 24.72 -8.39 -27.54
N ILE A 315 23.40 -8.48 -27.50
CA ILE A 315 22.50 -7.51 -26.88
C ILE A 315 21.63 -8.23 -25.87
N SER A 316 21.42 -7.63 -24.71
CA SER A 316 20.42 -8.09 -23.75
C SER A 316 19.59 -6.94 -23.21
N VAL A 317 18.29 -7.20 -23.02
CA VAL A 317 17.31 -6.25 -22.52
C VAL A 317 16.73 -6.77 -21.22
N TRP A 318 16.82 -5.92 -20.21
CA TRP A 318 16.43 -6.21 -18.85
C TRP A 318 15.53 -5.10 -18.34
N GLY A 319 14.70 -5.36 -17.34
CA GLY A 319 13.99 -4.27 -16.69
C GLY A 319 13.27 -4.65 -15.42
N HIS A 320 12.74 -3.61 -14.78
CA HIS A 320 11.81 -3.72 -13.66
C HIS A 320 10.58 -2.86 -13.95
N ALA A 321 9.44 -3.26 -13.40
CA ALA A 321 8.19 -2.52 -13.48
C ALA A 321 7.66 -2.28 -12.06
N ALA A 322 7.16 -1.07 -11.83
CA ALA A 322 6.37 -0.75 -10.66
C ALA A 322 4.89 -0.84 -11.02
N ASP A 323 4.15 -1.65 -10.27
CA ASP A 323 2.75 -1.94 -10.53
C ASP A 323 1.85 -1.01 -9.69
N GLN A 324 0.80 -0.47 -10.29
CA GLN A 324 -0.18 0.41 -9.64
C GLN A 324 -1.22 -0.36 -8.81
N TYR A 325 -1.16 -1.69 -8.80
CA TYR A 325 -2.20 -2.54 -8.22
C TYR A 325 -1.69 -3.40 -7.08
N ASP A 326 -2.38 -3.33 -5.95
CA ASP A 326 -2.20 -4.22 -4.81
C ASP A 326 -3.30 -5.29 -4.79
N LEU A 327 -2.94 -6.55 -4.53
CA LEU A 327 -3.93 -7.60 -4.26
C LEU A 327 -4.23 -7.69 -2.77
N ILE A 328 -5.48 -7.44 -2.41
CA ILE A 328 -5.91 -7.41 -1.02
C ILE A 328 -6.90 -8.55 -0.75
N LEU A 329 -6.59 -9.33 0.28
CA LEU A 329 -7.53 -10.28 0.89
C LEU A 329 -8.39 -9.55 1.91
N ARG A 330 -9.72 -9.60 1.75
CA ARG A 330 -10.68 -8.95 2.65
C ARG A 330 -11.40 -9.92 3.60
N THR A 331 -11.26 -11.22 3.37
CA THR A 331 -11.86 -12.27 4.21
C THR A 331 -11.55 -12.05 5.69
N LEU A 332 -12.59 -12.10 6.53
CA LEU A 332 -12.44 -11.97 7.97
C LEU A 332 -11.80 -13.24 8.56
N SER A 333 -10.72 -13.05 9.31
CA SER A 333 -10.06 -14.08 10.13
C SER A 333 -10.43 -13.88 11.61
N PRO A 334 -10.58 -14.93 12.42
CA PRO A 334 -10.51 -16.36 12.08
C PRO A 334 -11.74 -16.88 11.34
N MET A 335 -11.58 -17.95 10.57
CA MET A 335 -12.67 -18.68 9.90
C MET A 335 -13.12 -19.90 10.73
N PRO A 336 -14.43 -20.22 10.74
CA PRO A 336 -14.96 -21.43 11.35
C PRO A 336 -14.55 -22.70 10.59
N THR A 337 -14.17 -23.74 11.33
CA THR A 337 -13.97 -25.10 10.80
C THR A 337 -15.28 -25.87 10.71
N GLY A 338 -15.37 -26.85 9.81
CA GLY A 338 -16.54 -27.72 9.69
C GLY A 338 -17.72 -27.14 8.88
N GLU A 339 -17.65 -25.87 8.49
CA GLU A 339 -18.64 -25.23 7.62
C GLU A 339 -18.03 -24.48 6.43
N PRO A 340 -18.78 -24.28 5.32
CA PRO A 340 -18.29 -23.54 4.16
C PRO A 340 -17.95 -22.08 4.50
N ASN A 341 -16.86 -21.57 3.95
CA ASN A 341 -16.39 -20.20 4.19
C ASN A 341 -16.37 -19.39 2.89
N THR A 342 -16.60 -18.08 2.95
CA THR A 342 -16.46 -17.22 1.77
C THR A 342 -15.10 -16.54 1.78
N LEU A 343 -14.31 -16.77 0.73
CA LEU A 343 -13.09 -16.01 0.47
C LEU A 343 -13.44 -14.79 -0.39
N LEU A 344 -12.98 -13.60 0.00
CA LEU A 344 -13.21 -12.34 -0.69
C LEU A 344 -11.90 -11.59 -0.88
N ALA A 345 -11.63 -11.16 -2.12
CA ALA A 345 -10.43 -10.40 -2.46
C ALA A 345 -10.73 -9.35 -3.53
N TYR A 346 -9.86 -8.35 -3.67
CA TYR A 346 -10.00 -7.32 -4.69
C TYR A 346 -8.63 -6.73 -5.06
N LEU A 347 -8.56 -6.08 -6.22
CA LEU A 347 -7.41 -5.26 -6.59
C LEU A 347 -7.63 -3.84 -6.08
N ALA A 348 -6.62 -3.26 -5.44
CA ALA A 348 -6.60 -1.86 -5.04
C ALA A 348 -5.69 -1.05 -5.95
N GLN A 349 -6.12 0.16 -6.30
CA GLN A 349 -5.29 1.22 -6.89
C GLN A 349 -5.47 2.46 -6.00
N ASP A 350 -4.36 3.04 -5.52
CA ASP A 350 -4.36 4.17 -4.58
C ASP A 350 -5.24 3.93 -3.34
N GLY A 351 -5.24 2.70 -2.82
CA GLY A 351 -6.06 2.30 -1.67
C GLY A 351 -7.57 2.19 -1.94
N ARG A 352 -8.01 2.24 -3.20
CA ARG A 352 -9.42 2.04 -3.60
C ARG A 352 -9.57 0.83 -4.50
N THR A 353 -10.71 0.15 -4.42
CA THR A 353 -11.03 -0.98 -5.31
C THR A 353 -10.97 -0.55 -6.78
N ALA A 354 -10.19 -1.29 -7.57
CA ALA A 354 -10.05 -1.11 -9.01
C ALA A 354 -10.99 -2.08 -9.74
N VAL A 355 -11.80 -1.55 -10.66
CA VAL A 355 -12.72 -2.34 -11.48
C VAL A 355 -12.08 -2.56 -12.85
N LEU A 356 -11.52 -3.76 -13.05
CA LEU A 356 -10.71 -4.10 -14.22
C LEU A 356 -11.40 -5.14 -15.10
N LYS A 357 -11.26 -4.99 -16.42
CA LYS A 357 -11.79 -5.96 -17.39
C LYS A 357 -10.75 -7.00 -17.75
N GLY A 358 -11.20 -8.24 -17.93
CA GLY A 358 -10.36 -9.34 -18.39
C GLY A 358 -9.42 -9.89 -17.32
N VAL A 359 -9.64 -9.60 -16.04
CA VAL A 359 -8.85 -10.14 -14.93
C VAL A 359 -9.48 -11.43 -14.42
N ARG A 360 -8.66 -12.47 -14.20
CA ARG A 360 -9.03 -13.69 -13.48
C ARG A 360 -8.21 -13.77 -12.21
N MET A 361 -8.87 -14.02 -11.09
CA MET A 361 -8.24 -14.10 -9.78
C MET A 361 -8.24 -15.54 -9.26
N PHE A 362 -7.14 -15.96 -8.67
CA PHE A 362 -6.94 -17.28 -8.10
C PHE A 362 -6.42 -17.16 -6.66
N ALA A 363 -6.80 -18.09 -5.79
CA ALA A 363 -6.24 -18.24 -4.46
C ALA A 363 -5.65 -19.64 -4.32
N ASN A 364 -4.36 -19.72 -4.04
CA ASN A 364 -3.70 -20.96 -3.62
C ASN A 364 -3.69 -20.98 -2.10
N ILE A 365 -4.44 -21.92 -1.52
CA ILE A 365 -4.60 -22.05 -0.08
C ILE A 365 -3.79 -23.26 0.38
N THR A 366 -2.81 -23.03 1.23
CA THR A 366 -1.98 -24.05 1.86
C THR A 366 -2.47 -24.30 3.29
N SER A 367 -2.91 -25.53 3.57
CA SER A 367 -3.40 -25.96 4.88
C SER A 367 -2.27 -26.24 5.87
N PRO A 368 -2.56 -26.39 7.19
CA PRO A 368 -1.55 -26.67 8.22
C PRO A 368 -0.72 -27.94 7.99
N ASP A 369 -1.26 -28.92 7.27
CA ASP A 369 -0.56 -30.15 6.85
C ASP A 369 0.30 -29.96 5.58
N SER A 370 0.47 -28.73 5.11
CA SER A 370 1.18 -28.33 3.89
C SER A 370 0.53 -28.77 2.57
N SER A 371 -0.71 -29.27 2.58
CA SER A 371 -1.46 -29.53 1.34
C SER A 371 -1.89 -28.19 0.71
N THR A 372 -1.82 -28.06 -0.62
CA THR A 372 -2.18 -26.81 -1.32
C THR A 372 -3.29 -27.05 -2.33
N THR A 373 -4.34 -26.24 -2.27
CA THR A 373 -5.49 -26.28 -3.21
C THR A 373 -5.68 -24.92 -3.86
N SER A 374 -5.97 -24.91 -5.17
CA SER A 374 -6.18 -23.69 -5.95
C SER A 374 -7.67 -23.46 -6.24
N TYR A 375 -8.15 -22.25 -6.00
CA TYR A 375 -9.53 -21.82 -6.24
C TYR A 375 -9.56 -20.60 -7.15
N GLU A 376 -10.49 -20.55 -8.10
CA GLU A 376 -10.78 -19.34 -8.88
C GLU A 376 -11.83 -18.50 -8.15
N LEU A 377 -11.62 -17.18 -8.08
CA LEU A 377 -12.55 -16.22 -7.51
C LEU A 377 -13.27 -15.47 -8.64
N PHE A 378 -14.55 -15.14 -8.39
CA PHE A 378 -15.45 -14.58 -9.39
C PHE A 378 -16.08 -13.26 -8.92
N ASP A 379 -16.17 -12.30 -9.85
CA ASP A 379 -16.88 -11.01 -9.72
C ASP A 379 -18.09 -11.04 -10.69
N ASN A 380 -19.06 -11.90 -10.39
CA ASN A 380 -20.20 -12.22 -11.27
C ASN A 380 -21.56 -12.24 -10.57
N GLY A 381 -21.65 -11.75 -9.33
CA GLY A 381 -22.82 -11.74 -8.48
C GLY A 381 -23.23 -13.11 -7.96
N THR A 382 -22.31 -14.09 -7.96
CA THR A 382 -22.56 -15.45 -7.46
C THR A 382 -21.38 -15.94 -6.62
N ARG A 383 -21.53 -17.09 -5.94
CA ARG A 383 -20.45 -17.76 -5.16
C ARG A 383 -19.84 -16.89 -4.06
N GLY A 384 -20.68 -16.10 -3.39
CA GLY A 384 -20.27 -15.19 -2.32
C GLY A 384 -20.18 -13.73 -2.79
N ASP A 385 -20.24 -13.48 -4.09
CA ASP A 385 -20.20 -12.13 -4.63
C ASP A 385 -21.60 -11.52 -4.59
N SER A 386 -21.71 -10.38 -3.94
CA SER A 386 -22.98 -9.67 -3.76
C SER A 386 -23.38 -8.88 -5.01
N LYS A 387 -22.42 -8.46 -5.85
CA LYS A 387 -22.71 -7.60 -7.00
C LYS A 387 -21.68 -7.77 -8.12
N ALA A 388 -22.16 -8.31 -9.24
CA ALA A 388 -21.35 -8.50 -10.44
C ALA A 388 -20.70 -7.20 -10.97
N GLY A 389 -19.43 -7.29 -11.32
CA GLY A 389 -18.62 -6.27 -11.99
C GLY A 389 -18.24 -5.09 -11.09
N ASP A 390 -18.18 -5.27 -9.77
CA ASP A 390 -17.85 -4.22 -8.82
C ASP A 390 -16.39 -4.26 -8.34
N GLY A 391 -15.60 -5.23 -8.84
CA GLY A 391 -14.18 -5.41 -8.54
C GLY A 391 -13.90 -6.28 -7.31
N TYR A 392 -14.93 -6.82 -6.65
CA TYR A 392 -14.78 -7.80 -5.58
C TYR A 392 -14.93 -9.22 -6.11
N TYR A 393 -13.87 -10.01 -5.96
CA TYR A 393 -13.82 -11.40 -6.40
C TYR A 393 -14.04 -12.30 -5.20
N SER A 394 -14.90 -13.31 -5.35
CA SER A 394 -15.19 -14.23 -4.26
C SER A 394 -15.33 -15.69 -4.68
N VAL A 395 -15.21 -16.58 -3.70
CA VAL A 395 -15.51 -18.01 -3.84
C VAL A 395 -15.98 -18.58 -2.50
N ILE A 396 -16.90 -19.56 -2.55
CA ILE A 396 -17.26 -20.37 -1.38
C ILE A 396 -16.30 -21.55 -1.31
N LEU A 397 -15.50 -21.58 -0.26
CA LEU A 397 -14.62 -22.69 0.10
C LEU A 397 -15.45 -23.83 0.70
N PRO A 398 -15.05 -25.09 0.46
CA PRO A 398 -15.59 -26.21 1.22
C PRO A 398 -15.26 -26.06 2.72
N PRO A 399 -15.96 -26.82 3.60
CA PRO A 399 -15.60 -26.91 5.01
C PRO A 399 -14.11 -27.13 5.24
N LEU A 400 -13.53 -26.36 6.16
CA LEU A 400 -12.14 -26.52 6.57
C LEU A 400 -12.07 -27.55 7.69
N ASP A 401 -11.36 -28.64 7.45
CA ASP A 401 -11.34 -29.81 8.35
C ASP A 401 -10.29 -29.72 9.47
N MET A 402 -9.36 -28.76 9.39
CA MET A 402 -8.28 -28.59 10.36
C MET A 402 -8.28 -27.18 10.93
N ALA A 403 -8.13 -27.08 12.25
CA ALA A 403 -7.80 -25.82 12.89
C ALA A 403 -6.31 -25.48 12.69
N GLY A 404 -5.99 -24.19 12.59
CA GLY A 404 -4.63 -23.70 12.45
C GLY A 404 -4.49 -22.56 11.44
N SER A 405 -3.24 -22.21 11.13
CA SER A 405 -2.92 -21.17 10.16
C SER A 405 -2.91 -21.73 8.73
N TYR A 406 -3.63 -21.07 7.84
CA TYR A 406 -3.67 -21.33 6.41
C TYR A 406 -2.94 -20.19 5.68
N ALA A 407 -1.97 -20.53 4.83
CA ALA A 407 -1.33 -19.55 3.97
C ALA A 407 -2.16 -19.38 2.70
N VAL A 408 -2.36 -18.14 2.25
CA VAL A 408 -3.14 -17.82 1.06
C VAL A 408 -2.29 -16.98 0.11
N THR A 409 -1.95 -17.53 -1.04
CA THR A 409 -1.35 -16.76 -2.13
C THR A 409 -2.43 -16.40 -3.13
N LEU A 410 -2.80 -15.12 -3.17
CA LEU A 410 -3.69 -14.58 -4.20
C LEU A 410 -2.90 -14.29 -5.46
N ASN A 411 -3.47 -14.57 -6.61
CA ASN A 411 -2.90 -14.27 -7.91
C ASN A 411 -3.95 -13.63 -8.83
N ALA A 412 -3.58 -12.58 -9.57
CA ALA A 412 -4.45 -11.97 -10.58
C ALA A 412 -3.77 -12.02 -11.95
N ARG A 413 -4.51 -12.48 -12.97
CA ARG A 413 -4.02 -12.68 -14.33
C ARG A 413 -4.90 -11.95 -15.35
N TRP A 414 -4.30 -11.28 -16.33
CA TRP A 414 -5.05 -10.58 -17.38
C TRP A 414 -5.16 -11.43 -18.66
N LEU A 415 -6.39 -11.64 -19.13
CA LEU A 415 -6.70 -12.32 -20.37
C LEU A 415 -6.14 -11.52 -21.55
N GLY A 416 -5.11 -12.07 -22.20
CA GLY A 416 -4.42 -11.43 -23.34
C GLY A 416 -2.98 -11.01 -23.07
N PHE A 417 -2.53 -11.06 -21.80
CA PHE A 417 -1.17 -10.79 -21.38
C PHE A 417 -0.64 -11.96 -20.56
N ASN A 418 0.64 -12.33 -20.70
CA ASN A 418 1.27 -13.34 -19.85
C ASN A 418 1.79 -12.69 -18.57
N TYR A 419 0.86 -12.15 -17.77
CA TYR A 419 1.13 -11.35 -16.57
C TYR A 419 0.32 -11.87 -15.39
N GLU A 420 0.98 -11.96 -14.24
CA GLU A 420 0.44 -12.39 -12.97
C GLU A 420 1.05 -11.53 -11.86
N ILE A 421 0.20 -10.93 -11.02
CA ILE A 421 0.64 -10.39 -9.72
C ILE A 421 0.18 -11.29 -8.62
N ALA A 422 1.01 -11.41 -7.59
CA ALA A 422 0.76 -12.26 -6.45
C ALA A 422 0.86 -11.47 -5.15
N SER A 423 0.07 -11.86 -4.15
CA SER A 423 0.22 -11.39 -2.78
C SER A 423 0.05 -12.55 -1.81
N ASN A 424 0.78 -12.52 -0.70
CA ASN A 424 0.74 -13.55 0.32
C ASN A 424 0.00 -13.03 1.55
N HIS A 425 -0.92 -13.85 2.05
CA HIS A 425 -1.78 -13.57 3.19
C HIS A 425 -1.83 -14.80 4.10
N ALA A 426 -2.34 -14.62 5.31
CA ALA A 426 -2.61 -15.71 6.24
C ALA A 426 -4.04 -15.60 6.78
N LEU A 427 -4.71 -16.73 6.92
CA LEU A 427 -5.98 -16.86 7.59
C LEU A 427 -5.85 -17.88 8.70
N GLU A 428 -6.57 -17.70 9.80
CA GLU A 428 -6.63 -18.68 10.87
C GLU A 428 -7.98 -19.41 10.79
N ALA A 429 -7.98 -20.74 10.87
CA ALA A 429 -9.20 -21.52 11.04
C ALA A 429 -9.27 -22.09 12.46
N ARG A 430 -10.44 -22.05 13.10
CA ARG A 430 -10.66 -22.63 14.43
C ARG A 430 -12.10 -23.15 14.55
N PRO A 431 -12.38 -24.10 15.46
CA PRO A 431 -13.75 -24.50 15.75
C PRO A 431 -14.52 -23.33 16.34
N PHE A 432 -15.76 -23.16 15.87
CA PHE A 432 -16.73 -22.22 16.40
C PHE A 432 -17.84 -22.98 17.14
N PRO A 433 -18.50 -22.36 18.14
CA PRO A 433 -19.67 -22.95 18.76
C PRO A 433 -20.77 -23.19 17.73
N ALA A 434 -21.34 -24.39 17.74
CA ALA A 434 -22.42 -24.84 16.90
C ALA A 434 -23.72 -24.94 17.70
N PHE A 435 -24.80 -24.43 17.12
CA PHE A 435 -26.11 -24.35 17.74
C PHE A 435 -27.05 -25.47 17.23
N HIS A 436 -27.56 -26.31 18.13
CA HIS A 436 -28.44 -27.44 17.77
C HIS A 436 -29.79 -27.37 18.46
N VAL A 437 -30.86 -27.55 17.70
CA VAL A 437 -32.24 -27.56 18.20
C VAL A 437 -32.89 -28.90 17.90
N GLU A 438 -33.27 -29.62 18.94
CA GLU A 438 -34.02 -30.87 18.85
C GLU A 438 -35.49 -30.61 19.19
N THR A 439 -36.40 -30.97 18.30
CA THR A 439 -37.85 -30.85 18.54
C THR A 439 -38.42 -32.13 19.13
N GLY A 440 -39.25 -31.97 20.17
CA GLY A 440 -40.03 -33.07 20.71
C GLY A 440 -41.19 -33.48 19.78
N GLN A 441 -41.74 -34.68 19.98
CA GLN A 441 -43.03 -35.08 19.38
C GLN A 441 -44.16 -34.33 20.11
N VAL A 442 -44.43 -33.09 19.71
CA VAL A 442 -45.50 -32.30 20.30
C VAL A 442 -46.76 -32.49 19.48
N ARG A 443 -47.77 -33.14 20.06
CA ARG A 443 -49.14 -33.15 19.56
C ARG A 443 -50.01 -32.47 20.62
N ASP A 444 -50.98 -31.68 20.14
CA ASP A 444 -52.10 -31.19 20.92
C ASP A 444 -51.74 -30.17 22.01
N LEU A 445 -51.05 -29.09 21.63
CA LEU A 445 -50.82 -27.95 22.52
C LEU A 445 -52.14 -27.25 22.89
N VAL A 446 -52.36 -27.08 24.18
CA VAL A 446 -53.55 -26.42 24.75
C VAL A 446 -53.21 -24.96 25.07
N PRO A 447 -54.03 -23.98 24.64
CA PRO A 447 -53.82 -22.59 25.01
C PRO A 447 -53.76 -22.37 26.53
N GLY A 448 -52.76 -21.64 26.99
CA GLY A 448 -52.49 -21.35 28.40
C GLY A 448 -51.73 -22.43 29.16
N GLU A 449 -51.41 -23.57 28.56
CA GLU A 449 -50.60 -24.63 29.17
C GLU A 449 -49.15 -24.61 28.65
N ALA A 450 -48.18 -24.47 29.56
CA ALA A 450 -46.76 -24.52 29.23
C ALA A 450 -46.36 -25.97 28.92
N THR A 451 -45.90 -26.22 27.70
CA THR A 451 -45.49 -27.56 27.25
C THR A 451 -44.03 -27.53 26.80
N ASN A 452 -43.24 -28.55 27.17
CA ASN A 452 -41.90 -28.72 26.61
C ASN A 452 -42.00 -29.15 25.15
N ILE A 453 -41.48 -28.32 24.25
CA ILE A 453 -41.52 -28.53 22.80
C ILE A 453 -40.20 -29.01 22.21
N GLY A 454 -39.15 -29.12 23.03
CA GLY A 454 -37.84 -29.62 22.63
C GLY A 454 -36.70 -29.04 23.45
N THR A 455 -35.49 -29.21 22.94
CA THR A 455 -34.25 -28.83 23.62
C THR A 455 -33.33 -28.06 22.68
N VAL A 456 -32.70 -27.01 23.20
CA VAL A 456 -31.63 -26.26 22.54
C VAL A 456 -30.31 -26.63 23.20
N SER A 457 -29.25 -26.83 22.41
CA SER A 457 -27.91 -27.12 22.94
C SER A 457 -26.81 -26.48 22.11
N VAL A 458 -25.71 -26.09 22.76
CA VAL A 458 -24.55 -25.46 22.12
C VAL A 458 -23.30 -26.29 22.36
N HIS A 459 -22.56 -26.53 21.29
CA HIS A 459 -21.38 -27.40 21.33
C HIS A 459 -20.19 -26.74 20.66
N LEU A 460 -18.99 -26.96 21.18
CA LEU A 460 -17.74 -26.56 20.54
C LEU A 460 -16.89 -27.82 20.34
N ASP A 461 -16.57 -28.13 19.09
CA ASP A 461 -15.81 -29.33 18.70
C ASP A 461 -16.42 -30.64 19.26
N GLY A 462 -17.76 -30.69 19.27
CA GLY A 462 -18.54 -31.83 19.79
C GLY A 462 -18.66 -31.91 21.32
N GLY A 463 -17.98 -31.05 22.08
CA GLY A 463 -18.13 -30.92 23.53
C GLY A 463 -19.17 -29.86 23.92
N PRO A 464 -19.74 -29.91 25.14
CA PRO A 464 -20.69 -28.89 25.60
C PRO A 464 -20.01 -27.52 25.71
N TYR A 465 -20.62 -26.48 25.14
CA TYR A 465 -20.15 -25.11 25.21
C TYR A 465 -21.16 -24.23 25.93
N SER A 466 -20.76 -23.68 27.07
CA SER A 466 -21.65 -22.93 27.94
C SER A 466 -21.78 -21.49 27.46
N ILE A 467 -23.02 -21.01 27.34
CA ILE A 467 -23.36 -19.65 26.89
C ILE A 467 -24.31 -18.97 27.89
N ASP A 468 -24.43 -17.65 27.84
CA ASP A 468 -25.49 -16.96 28.57
C ASP A 468 -26.82 -17.17 27.83
N PRO A 469 -27.94 -17.46 28.53
CA PRO A 469 -29.25 -17.50 27.88
C PRO A 469 -29.59 -16.23 27.08
N SER A 470 -29.05 -15.06 27.43
CA SER A 470 -29.25 -13.81 26.67
C SER A 470 -28.61 -13.82 25.29
N ASP A 471 -27.64 -14.71 25.04
CA ASP A 471 -26.98 -14.86 23.75
C ASP A 471 -27.87 -15.57 22.71
N ILE A 472 -29.05 -16.06 23.11
CA ILE A 472 -30.02 -16.70 22.22
C ILE A 472 -31.14 -15.71 21.90
N GLU A 473 -31.18 -15.24 20.66
CA GLU A 473 -32.29 -14.47 20.12
C GLU A 473 -33.42 -15.40 19.64
N ILE A 474 -34.66 -15.03 19.92
CA ILE A 474 -35.86 -15.82 19.59
C ILE A 474 -36.74 -15.00 18.65
N GLY A 475 -36.90 -15.48 17.42
CA GLY A 475 -37.89 -15.02 16.46
C GLY A 475 -39.17 -15.85 16.55
N LEU A 476 -40.31 -15.18 16.70
CA LEU A 476 -41.63 -15.82 16.73
C LEU A 476 -42.59 -15.14 15.73
N ALA A 477 -43.16 -15.94 14.83
CA ALA A 477 -44.18 -15.50 13.89
C ALA A 477 -45.49 -16.26 14.17
N THR A 478 -46.58 -15.55 14.42
CA THR A 478 -47.87 -16.14 14.76
C THR A 478 -48.96 -15.83 13.71
N SER A 479 -49.89 -16.76 13.52
CA SER A 479 -51.10 -16.56 12.71
C SER A 479 -52.27 -15.95 13.49
N THR A 480 -52.10 -15.65 14.78
CA THR A 480 -53.16 -15.14 15.67
C THR A 480 -52.90 -13.68 16.07
N GLU A 481 -53.89 -13.01 16.65
CA GLU A 481 -53.71 -11.63 17.16
C GLU A 481 -52.77 -11.56 18.39
N LYS A 482 -52.51 -12.69 19.06
CA LYS A 482 -51.66 -12.78 20.25
C LYS A 482 -50.70 -13.96 20.14
N SER A 483 -49.40 -13.66 20.10
CA SER A 483 -48.35 -14.68 20.11
C SER A 483 -48.33 -15.46 21.43
N GLY A 484 -47.99 -16.74 21.36
CA GLY A 484 -47.62 -17.53 22.53
C GLY A 484 -46.35 -17.01 23.22
N MET A 485 -46.10 -17.53 24.42
CA MET A 485 -44.90 -17.21 25.21
C MET A 485 -43.93 -18.39 25.15
N LEU A 486 -42.67 -18.12 24.78
CA LEU A 486 -41.59 -19.10 24.82
C LEU A 486 -40.61 -18.77 25.94
N GLU A 487 -40.30 -19.75 26.77
CA GLU A 487 -39.30 -19.68 27.84
C GLU A 487 -38.21 -20.72 27.59
N LEU A 488 -36.94 -20.31 27.75
CA LEU A 488 -35.79 -21.21 27.73
C LEU A 488 -35.34 -21.51 29.17
N VAL A 489 -35.45 -22.77 29.58
CA VAL A 489 -35.11 -23.19 30.94
C VAL A 489 -33.79 -23.97 30.90
N PRO A 490 -32.71 -23.48 31.54
CA PRO A 490 -31.42 -24.18 31.52
C PRO A 490 -31.54 -25.52 32.25
N HIS A 491 -31.08 -26.59 31.60
CA HIS A 491 -31.11 -27.94 32.19
C HIS A 491 -30.17 -28.03 33.41
N ARG A 492 -29.01 -27.37 33.31
CA ARG A 492 -28.05 -27.23 34.40
C ARG A 492 -27.23 -25.96 34.21
N LEU A 493 -27.24 -25.11 35.23
CA LEU A 493 -26.40 -23.91 35.31
C LEU A 493 -24.97 -24.26 35.71
N TYR A 494 -24.01 -23.61 35.08
CA TYR A 494 -22.59 -23.62 35.42
C TYR A 494 -22.17 -22.21 35.85
N GLY A 495 -21.43 -22.12 36.95
CA GLY A 495 -20.84 -20.86 37.41
C GLY A 495 -21.86 -19.74 37.65
N ASP A 496 -21.69 -18.67 36.88
CA ASP A 496 -22.36 -17.36 36.92
C ASP A 496 -23.78 -17.34 36.32
N GLY A 497 -24.26 -18.43 35.74
CA GLY A 497 -25.60 -18.52 35.16
C GLY A 497 -25.64 -19.04 33.74
N SER A 498 -24.50 -19.39 33.15
CA SER A 498 -24.43 -19.96 31.82
C SER A 498 -24.88 -21.42 31.80
N ALA A 499 -25.40 -21.86 30.65
CA ALA A 499 -25.70 -23.27 30.39
C ALA A 499 -25.41 -23.60 28.93
N TRP A 500 -25.19 -24.89 28.66
CA TRP A 500 -24.99 -25.38 27.29
C TRP A 500 -26.24 -26.08 26.73
N GLN A 501 -27.27 -26.30 27.57
CA GLN A 501 -28.50 -27.00 27.22
C GLN A 501 -29.73 -26.35 27.90
N PHE A 502 -30.79 -26.11 27.12
CA PHE A 502 -32.00 -25.43 27.54
C PHE A 502 -33.25 -26.18 27.05
N ASP A 503 -34.20 -26.42 27.95
CA ASP A 503 -35.55 -26.89 27.62
C ASP A 503 -36.38 -25.73 27.06
N MET A 504 -37.08 -25.99 25.95
CA MET A 504 -37.99 -25.03 25.32
C MET A 504 -39.40 -25.22 25.86
N LEU A 505 -39.88 -24.31 26.73
CA LEU A 505 -41.25 -24.32 27.23
C LEU A 505 -42.10 -23.30 26.47
N PHE A 506 -43.11 -23.78 25.75
CA PHE A 506 -44.00 -22.92 24.98
C PHE A 506 -45.42 -22.95 25.54
N THR A 507 -46.00 -21.76 25.74
CA THR A 507 -47.36 -21.54 26.22
C THR A 507 -48.17 -20.82 25.12
N PRO A 508 -49.03 -21.51 24.37
CA PRO A 508 -49.83 -20.88 23.31
C PRO A 508 -50.86 -19.93 23.91
N SER A 509 -51.06 -18.77 23.25
CA SER A 509 -52.05 -17.77 23.70
C SER A 509 -53.45 -18.00 23.16
N ASP A 510 -53.57 -18.62 21.98
CA ASP A 510 -54.83 -18.94 21.29
C ASP A 510 -54.62 -20.15 20.37
N PHE A 511 -55.71 -20.64 19.76
CA PHE A 511 -55.65 -21.67 18.74
C PHE A 511 -55.12 -21.11 17.40
N GLY A 512 -53.98 -21.63 16.92
CA GLY A 512 -53.39 -21.23 15.66
C GLY A 512 -52.11 -22.00 15.32
N SER A 513 -51.37 -21.45 14.34
CA SER A 513 -50.04 -21.93 13.96
C SER A 513 -48.99 -20.87 14.27
N GLU A 514 -47.87 -21.29 14.84
CA GLU A 514 -46.75 -20.42 15.18
C GLU A 514 -45.45 -20.99 14.62
N THR A 515 -44.56 -20.13 14.15
CA THR A 515 -43.23 -20.50 13.67
C THR A 515 -42.18 -19.88 14.56
N LEU A 516 -41.32 -20.71 15.13
CA LEU A 516 -40.17 -20.31 15.94
C LEU A 516 -38.88 -20.38 15.13
N GLN A 517 -37.99 -19.42 15.35
CA GLN A 517 -36.62 -19.43 14.87
C GLN A 517 -35.71 -18.95 15.99
N PHE A 518 -34.57 -19.61 16.18
CA PHE A 518 -33.58 -19.22 17.16
C PHE A 518 -32.34 -18.69 16.45
N SER A 519 -31.58 -17.83 17.10
CA SER A 519 -30.28 -17.38 16.61
C SER A 519 -29.32 -17.24 17.77
N LEU A 520 -28.18 -17.93 17.72
CA LEU A 520 -27.09 -17.73 18.66
C LEU A 520 -26.31 -16.49 18.24
N SER A 521 -26.06 -15.55 19.14
CA SER A 521 -25.26 -14.34 18.89
C SER A 521 -24.25 -14.18 20.00
N ILE A 522 -22.99 -14.53 19.73
CA ILE A 522 -21.91 -14.54 20.73
C ILE A 522 -20.68 -13.78 20.25
N GLU A 523 -19.89 -13.22 21.15
CA GLU A 523 -18.55 -12.75 20.83
C GLU A 523 -17.56 -13.92 20.92
N TYR A 524 -16.99 -14.33 19.78
CA TYR A 524 -16.06 -15.45 19.72
C TYR A 524 -14.89 -15.17 18.79
N GLY A 525 -13.67 -15.27 19.33
CA GLY A 525 -12.45 -15.02 18.57
C GLY A 525 -12.24 -13.55 18.15
N GLY A 526 -12.76 -12.59 18.94
CA GLY A 526 -12.62 -11.16 18.70
C GLY A 526 -13.62 -10.58 17.69
N ARG A 527 -14.70 -11.30 17.40
CA ARG A 527 -15.79 -10.85 16.53
C ARG A 527 -17.14 -11.36 17.05
N THR A 528 -18.21 -10.63 16.74
CA THR A 528 -19.58 -11.15 16.92
C THR A 528 -19.87 -12.20 15.87
N PHE A 529 -20.34 -13.36 16.30
CA PHE A 529 -20.72 -14.50 15.49
C PHE A 529 -22.21 -14.76 15.69
N THR A 530 -22.94 -14.92 14.58
CA THR A 530 -24.37 -15.19 14.60
C THR A 530 -24.70 -16.46 13.82
N GLU A 531 -25.34 -17.43 14.47
CA GLU A 531 -25.74 -18.70 13.88
C GLU A 531 -27.25 -18.93 14.04
N PRO A 532 -28.04 -18.87 12.96
CA PRO A 532 -29.48 -19.13 13.01
C PRO A 532 -29.80 -20.64 13.03
N SER A 533 -30.83 -21.03 13.78
CA SER A 533 -31.41 -22.36 13.72
C SER A 533 -32.34 -22.55 12.52
N SER A 534 -32.70 -23.81 12.24
CA SER A 534 -33.87 -24.11 11.41
C SER A 534 -35.16 -23.61 12.09
N SER A 535 -36.16 -23.25 11.27
CA SER A 535 -37.47 -22.82 11.75
C SER A 535 -38.34 -24.00 12.19
N ILE A 536 -39.05 -23.87 13.31
CA ILE A 536 -39.93 -24.89 13.89
C ILE A 536 -41.38 -24.44 13.75
N ALA A 537 -42.22 -25.23 13.08
CA ALA A 537 -43.65 -24.97 12.97
C ALA A 537 -44.43 -25.71 14.08
N ILE A 538 -45.28 -24.96 14.78
CA ILE A 538 -46.08 -25.41 15.91
C ILE A 538 -47.56 -25.22 15.57
N SER A 539 -48.42 -26.15 15.99
CA SER A 539 -49.87 -26.04 15.80
C SER A 539 -50.62 -26.51 17.03
N THR A 540 -51.65 -25.77 17.44
CA THR A 540 -52.58 -26.11 18.52
C THR A 540 -53.89 -26.66 17.92
N VAL A 541 -54.45 -27.74 18.45
CA VAL A 541 -55.75 -28.27 18.01
C VAL A 541 -56.89 -27.85 18.94
N ALA A 542 -57.99 -27.40 18.35
CA ALA A 542 -59.25 -27.18 19.06
C ALA A 542 -59.92 -28.54 19.37
N SER A 543 -60.47 -28.69 20.58
CA SER A 543 -61.32 -29.84 20.92
C SER A 543 -62.52 -29.94 19.97
N GLU A 544 -62.83 -31.17 19.57
CA GLU A 544 -63.82 -31.54 18.54
C GLU A 544 -65.18 -30.84 18.67
N SER A 545 -65.68 -30.35 17.54
CA SER A 545 -67.10 -30.14 17.26
C SER A 545 -67.37 -30.55 15.80
N PRO A 546 -68.57 -31.06 15.47
CA PRO A 546 -68.81 -32.15 14.51
C PRO A 546 -68.61 -31.76 13.03
N PRO A 547 -68.51 -32.74 12.11
CA PRO A 547 -68.10 -32.49 10.74
C PRO A 547 -69.19 -31.76 9.96
N VAL A 548 -68.83 -30.69 9.26
CA VAL A 548 -69.70 -30.05 8.27
C VAL A 548 -69.16 -30.30 6.87
N SER A 549 -69.93 -31.12 6.16
CA SER A 549 -70.06 -31.33 4.72
C SER A 549 -69.06 -30.70 3.74
N ILE A 550 -68.43 -31.62 3.01
CA ILE A 550 -67.74 -31.46 1.75
C ILE A 550 -68.76 -31.06 0.65
N VAL A 551 -68.48 -30.01 -0.12
CA VAL A 551 -68.98 -29.84 -1.50
C VAL A 551 -67.83 -29.30 -2.37
N PRO A 552 -67.48 -29.95 -3.49
CA PRO A 552 -66.35 -29.56 -4.33
C PRO A 552 -66.77 -28.54 -5.40
N ALA A 553 -65.89 -27.59 -5.72
CA ALA A 553 -65.99 -26.82 -6.96
C ALA A 553 -64.59 -26.67 -7.57
N ALA A 554 -64.48 -27.17 -8.80
CA ALA A 554 -63.27 -27.25 -9.60
C ALA A 554 -62.97 -25.92 -10.33
N VAL A 555 -61.67 -25.62 -10.41
CA VAL A 555 -60.87 -25.04 -11.51
C VAL A 555 -61.61 -24.27 -12.63
N GLU A 556 -61.25 -23.00 -12.81
CA GLU A 556 -60.86 -22.50 -14.14
C GLU A 556 -59.95 -21.26 -14.07
N SER A 557 -58.80 -21.39 -14.72
CA SER A 557 -57.77 -20.40 -15.01
C SER A 557 -58.09 -19.64 -16.31
N GLN A 558 -57.82 -18.33 -16.42
CA GLN A 558 -57.28 -17.70 -17.64
C GLN A 558 -56.85 -16.21 -17.43
N PRO A 559 -55.99 -15.66 -18.32
CA PRO A 559 -55.05 -14.56 -18.06
C PRO A 559 -55.47 -13.20 -18.65
N ALA A 560 -54.79 -12.12 -18.27
CA ALA A 560 -54.94 -10.78 -18.85
C ALA A 560 -53.75 -10.39 -19.78
N PRO A 561 -54.01 -9.87 -21.00
CA PRO A 561 -52.99 -9.53 -22.00
C PRO A 561 -52.68 -8.02 -22.16
N ALA A 562 -51.59 -7.76 -22.90
CA ALA A 562 -51.02 -6.47 -23.28
C ALA A 562 -51.87 -5.62 -24.26
N VAL A 563 -51.61 -4.30 -24.30
CA VAL A 563 -52.19 -3.34 -25.27
C VAL A 563 -51.11 -2.33 -25.74
N PRO A 564 -51.15 -1.81 -26.99
CA PRO A 564 -49.99 -1.36 -27.77
C PRO A 564 -49.90 0.16 -28.05
N ALA A 565 -48.85 0.56 -28.78
CA ALA A 565 -48.61 1.90 -29.38
C ALA A 565 -49.53 2.23 -30.58
N PRO A 566 -49.54 3.50 -31.03
CA PRO A 566 -49.17 3.76 -32.44
C PRO A 566 -48.36 5.06 -32.69
N ALA A 567 -47.72 5.10 -33.87
CA ALA A 567 -46.91 6.18 -34.42
C ALA A 567 -47.62 6.94 -35.58
N ALA A 568 -47.18 8.16 -35.91
CA ALA A 568 -47.19 8.71 -37.28
C ALA A 568 -46.31 9.98 -37.44
N ALA A 569 -45.63 10.06 -38.60
CA ALA A 569 -44.68 11.07 -39.09
C ALA A 569 -45.36 12.36 -39.66
N SER A 570 -44.74 13.42 -40.22
CA SER A 570 -43.53 13.56 -41.04
C SER A 570 -43.22 15.05 -41.43
N ASN A 571 -41.97 15.32 -41.82
CA ASN A 571 -41.46 16.25 -42.88
C ASN A 571 -40.94 17.69 -42.59
N VAL A 572 -39.91 18.03 -43.39
CA VAL A 572 -38.83 19.05 -43.37
C VAL A 572 -39.13 20.22 -44.35
N PRO A 573 -38.51 21.43 -44.25
CA PRO A 573 -37.36 21.76 -45.15
C PRO A 573 -36.25 22.71 -44.59
N VAL A 574 -35.00 22.30 -44.80
CA VAL A 574 -33.76 22.94 -45.34
C VAL A 574 -33.53 24.48 -45.39
N ALA A 575 -32.30 24.86 -44.97
CA ALA A 575 -31.30 25.83 -45.51
C ALA A 575 -30.94 27.12 -44.72
N GLY A 576 -29.64 27.31 -44.51
CA GLY A 576 -29.00 28.59 -44.21
C GLY A 576 -27.59 28.49 -43.62
N VAL A 577 -26.56 28.55 -44.48
CA VAL A 577 -25.13 28.58 -44.14
C VAL A 577 -24.71 29.97 -43.61
N ALA A 578 -23.90 30.04 -42.55
CA ALA A 578 -23.00 31.17 -42.29
C ALA A 578 -21.80 30.74 -41.43
N VAL A 579 -20.59 30.93 -41.97
CA VAL A 579 -19.29 30.73 -41.31
C VAL A 579 -18.91 32.02 -40.58
N PRO A 580 -18.48 31.99 -39.29
CA PRO A 580 -17.74 33.09 -38.69
C PRO A 580 -16.22 32.81 -38.70
N PRO A 581 -15.36 33.86 -38.81
CA PRO A 581 -13.92 33.71 -38.94
C PRO A 581 -13.22 33.47 -37.58
N ALA A 582 -12.02 32.89 -37.67
CA ALA A 582 -11.13 32.56 -36.55
C ALA A 582 -10.72 33.80 -35.71
N PRO A 583 -10.72 33.71 -34.37
CA PRO A 583 -10.05 34.67 -33.51
C PRO A 583 -8.58 34.29 -33.30
N GLN A 584 -7.72 35.30 -33.46
CA GLN A 584 -6.28 35.24 -33.21
C GLN A 584 -5.98 35.04 -31.72
N ALA A 585 -4.86 34.36 -31.44
CA ALA A 585 -4.39 34.00 -30.12
C ALA A 585 -4.20 35.23 -29.20
N ALA A 586 -4.99 35.26 -28.12
CA ALA A 586 -4.81 36.13 -26.97
C ALA A 586 -4.45 35.26 -25.76
N PHE A 587 -3.41 35.66 -25.02
CA PHE A 587 -2.92 34.99 -23.82
C PHE A 587 -4.06 34.69 -22.82
N PRO A 588 -4.15 33.49 -22.21
CA PRO A 588 -5.37 33.01 -21.59
C PRO A 588 -5.55 33.55 -20.17
N TRP A 589 -6.00 34.80 -20.06
CA TRP A 589 -6.44 35.39 -18.79
C TRP A 589 -7.47 34.54 -18.05
N LEU A 590 -8.23 33.72 -18.77
CA LEU A 590 -9.19 32.79 -18.19
C LEU A 590 -8.54 31.69 -17.34
N VAL A 591 -7.37 31.17 -17.76
CA VAL A 591 -6.61 30.18 -16.99
C VAL A 591 -6.02 30.81 -15.72
N VAL A 592 -5.47 32.02 -15.84
CA VAL A 592 -4.97 32.77 -14.68
C VAL A 592 -6.12 33.12 -13.71
N ALA A 593 -7.29 33.50 -14.23
CA ALA A 593 -8.47 33.77 -13.40
C ALA A 593 -8.99 32.51 -12.69
N ILE A 594 -8.95 31.33 -13.34
CA ILE A 594 -9.31 30.04 -12.72
C ILE A 594 -8.29 29.66 -11.64
N LEU A 595 -6.99 29.80 -11.92
CA LEU A 595 -5.94 29.51 -10.93
C LEU A 595 -6.04 30.42 -9.71
N VAL A 596 -6.31 31.71 -9.89
CA VAL A 596 -6.56 32.64 -8.79
C VAL A 596 -7.86 32.31 -8.05
N ALA A 597 -8.92 31.95 -8.76
CA ALA A 597 -10.19 31.55 -8.16
C ALA A 597 -10.09 30.25 -7.34
N VAL A 598 -9.12 29.38 -7.63
CA VAL A 598 -8.83 28.14 -6.87
C VAL A 598 -7.84 28.41 -5.73
N ALA A 599 -6.82 29.24 -5.95
CA ALA A 599 -5.81 29.54 -4.92
C ALA A 599 -6.39 30.31 -3.71
N VAL A 600 -7.34 31.21 -3.94
CA VAL A 600 -8.00 32.00 -2.88
C VAL A 600 -8.74 31.12 -1.85
N PRO A 601 -9.61 30.18 -2.23
CA PRO A 601 -10.26 29.28 -1.28
C PRO A 601 -9.28 28.30 -0.63
N ILE A 602 -8.20 27.88 -1.32
CA ILE A 602 -7.15 27.04 -0.71
C ILE A 602 -6.42 27.82 0.39
N ALA A 603 -5.98 29.05 0.11
CA ALA A 603 -5.33 29.90 1.10
C ALA A 603 -6.26 30.23 2.28
N ALA A 604 -7.54 30.51 2.00
CA ALA A 604 -8.55 30.69 3.03
C ALA A 604 -8.76 29.41 3.86
N GLY A 605 -8.75 28.24 3.21
CA GLY A 605 -8.82 26.93 3.86
C GLY A 605 -7.62 26.63 4.75
N VAL A 606 -6.40 26.99 4.33
CA VAL A 606 -5.16 26.84 5.12
C VAL A 606 -5.17 27.78 6.33
N VAL A 607 -5.57 29.04 6.16
CA VAL A 607 -5.71 29.99 7.28
C VAL A 607 -6.79 29.51 8.26
N TYR A 608 -7.91 29.00 7.74
CA TYR A 608 -8.96 28.39 8.56
C TYR A 608 -8.49 27.12 9.28
N PHE A 609 -7.63 26.31 8.65
CA PHE A 609 -7.05 25.10 9.23
C PHE A 609 -6.03 25.41 10.35
N LEU A 610 -5.18 26.42 10.16
CA LEU A 610 -4.18 26.84 11.16
C LEU A 610 -4.81 27.53 12.38
N THR A 611 -6.05 28.02 12.27
CA THR A 611 -6.75 28.71 13.37
C THR A 611 -7.59 27.78 14.24
N ARG A 612 -7.76 26.50 13.89
CA ARG A 612 -8.50 25.52 14.71
C ARG A 612 -7.65 24.94 15.85
N PRO A 613 -8.21 24.78 17.07
CA PRO A 613 -7.50 24.23 18.23
C PRO A 613 -7.08 22.77 18.00
N LYS A 614 -5.91 22.40 18.53
CA LYS A 614 -5.48 21.00 18.61
C LYS A 614 -6.20 20.33 19.79
N PRO A 615 -6.62 19.05 19.69
CA PRO A 615 -7.09 18.30 20.84
C PRO A 615 -6.01 18.21 21.93
N TYR A 616 -6.42 18.17 23.20
CA TYR A 616 -5.53 18.15 24.37
C TYR A 616 -6.21 17.47 25.56
N GLY A 617 -5.40 16.96 26.49
CA GLY A 617 -5.87 16.30 27.72
C GLY A 617 -5.69 14.79 27.70
N TYR A 618 -6.01 14.17 28.82
CA TYR A 618 -5.72 12.77 29.12
C TYR A 618 -6.93 12.09 29.78
N ILE A 619 -7.11 10.79 29.54
CA ILE A 619 -8.09 9.95 30.25
C ILE A 619 -7.36 8.86 31.02
N TYR A 620 -7.70 8.70 32.30
CA TYR A 620 -7.15 7.70 33.21
C TYR A 620 -8.24 6.75 33.73
N THR A 621 -7.85 5.52 34.10
CA THR A 621 -8.69 4.56 34.83
C THR A 621 -8.83 4.90 36.32
N GLU A 622 -9.65 4.15 37.05
CA GLU A 622 -9.66 4.18 38.53
C GLU A 622 -8.32 3.79 39.18
N SER A 623 -7.45 3.09 38.43
CA SER A 623 -6.12 2.65 38.89
C SER A 623 -5.01 3.64 38.53
N ASP A 624 -5.33 4.84 38.04
CA ASP A 624 -4.40 5.85 37.51
C ASP A 624 -3.57 5.39 36.29
N ASP A 625 -4.04 4.38 35.55
CA ASP A 625 -3.44 3.99 34.27
C ASP A 625 -3.89 4.95 33.15
N GLU A 626 -2.94 5.48 32.36
CA GLU A 626 -3.24 6.33 31.21
C GLU A 626 -3.85 5.51 30.06
N LEU A 627 -5.07 5.84 29.64
CA LEU A 627 -5.75 5.18 28.52
C LEU A 627 -5.64 5.96 27.21
N VAL A 628 -5.65 7.30 27.29
CA VAL A 628 -5.70 8.17 26.11
C VAL A 628 -4.93 9.45 26.34
N ASP A 629 -4.01 9.77 25.44
CA ASP A 629 -3.44 11.11 25.22
C ASP A 629 -4.07 11.73 23.96
N PHE A 630 -4.95 12.72 24.14
CA PHE A 630 -5.61 13.39 23.02
C PHE A 630 -4.64 14.17 22.12
N SER A 631 -3.44 14.47 22.60
CA SER A 631 -2.41 15.22 21.86
C SER A 631 -1.66 14.35 20.84
N ASN A 632 -1.56 13.04 21.11
CA ASN A 632 -0.80 12.06 20.34
C ASN A 632 -1.67 10.95 19.71
N LEU A 633 -2.98 11.16 19.60
CA LEU A 633 -3.89 10.17 19.02
C LEU A 633 -3.54 9.88 17.54
N GLU A 634 -3.35 8.60 17.19
CA GLU A 634 -3.17 8.15 15.81
C GLU A 634 -4.50 8.29 15.04
N ARG A 635 -4.60 9.35 14.22
CA ARG A 635 -5.82 9.68 13.47
C ARG A 635 -5.57 9.67 11.97
N HIS A 636 -6.57 9.19 11.23
CA HIS A 636 -6.57 9.21 9.77
C HIS A 636 -6.38 10.65 9.22
N PRO A 637 -5.48 10.88 8.24
CA PRO A 637 -5.04 12.21 7.81
C PRO A 637 -6.19 13.11 7.30
N ILE A 638 -7.20 12.53 6.66
CA ILE A 638 -8.40 13.23 6.18
C ILE A 638 -9.28 13.73 7.35
N PHE A 639 -9.52 12.91 8.38
CA PHE A 639 -10.32 13.31 9.54
C PHE A 639 -9.57 14.31 10.42
N ARG A 640 -8.24 14.18 10.53
CA ARG A 640 -7.36 15.18 11.14
C ARG A 640 -7.45 16.54 10.45
N PHE A 641 -7.67 16.55 9.12
CA PHE A 641 -7.79 17.77 8.32
C PHE A 641 -9.18 18.43 8.45
N PHE A 642 -10.27 17.69 8.26
CA PHE A 642 -11.63 18.26 8.26
C PHE A 642 -12.24 18.43 9.67
N TYR A 643 -11.83 17.61 10.64
CA TYR A 643 -12.43 17.51 11.98
C TYR A 643 -11.38 17.59 13.11
N ARG A 644 -10.39 18.48 12.97
CA ARG A 644 -9.26 18.63 13.91
C ARG A 644 -9.66 18.72 15.40
N GLY A 645 -10.73 19.45 15.73
CA GLY A 645 -11.21 19.64 17.10
C GLY A 645 -12.39 18.74 17.49
N LEU A 646 -12.72 17.72 16.70
CA LEU A 646 -13.80 16.78 16.98
C LEU A 646 -13.22 15.36 17.03
N ILE A 647 -13.39 14.66 18.14
CA ILE A 647 -12.96 13.27 18.31
C ILE A 647 -14.19 12.46 18.69
N ARG A 648 -14.52 11.42 17.91
CA ARG A 648 -15.57 10.48 18.29
C ARG A 648 -15.01 9.52 19.33
N GLY A 649 -15.80 9.14 20.33
CA GLY A 649 -15.35 8.20 21.35
C GLY A 649 -15.11 6.80 20.82
N SER A 650 -15.69 6.45 19.66
CA SER A 650 -15.30 5.26 18.88
C SER A 650 -13.84 5.30 18.38
N GLU A 651 -13.21 6.48 18.28
CA GLU A 651 -11.78 6.63 17.94
C GLU A 651 -10.87 6.38 19.15
N LEU A 652 -11.43 6.29 20.36
CA LEU A 652 -10.67 6.13 21.61
C LEU A 652 -10.51 4.68 22.06
N ASN A 653 -11.28 3.76 21.46
CA ASN A 653 -11.30 2.34 21.82
C ASN A 653 -11.54 2.10 23.34
N ILE A 654 -12.31 2.99 23.99
CA ILE A 654 -12.72 2.88 25.39
C ILE A 654 -14.16 2.34 25.43
N PRO A 655 -14.40 1.19 26.08
CA PRO A 655 -15.74 0.65 26.28
C PRO A 655 -16.68 1.66 26.97
N GLY A 656 -17.83 1.91 26.35
CA GLY A 656 -18.87 2.82 26.80
C GLY A 656 -18.71 4.26 26.32
N PHE A 657 -17.72 4.56 25.46
CA PHE A 657 -17.48 5.88 24.85
C PHE A 657 -17.94 5.93 23.38
N GLU A 658 -18.38 4.82 22.80
CA GLU A 658 -18.70 4.67 21.37
C GLU A 658 -19.77 5.66 20.89
N GLY A 659 -20.72 6.00 21.76
CA GLY A 659 -21.78 6.99 21.53
C GLY A 659 -21.39 8.43 21.88
N LEU A 660 -20.13 8.72 22.23
CA LEU A 660 -19.68 10.05 22.65
C LEU A 660 -18.95 10.81 21.53
N VAL A 661 -19.02 12.13 21.57
CA VAL A 661 -18.25 13.01 20.70
C VAL A 661 -17.64 14.14 21.53
N PHE A 662 -16.31 14.23 21.53
CA PHE A 662 -15.52 15.25 22.19
C PHE A 662 -15.25 16.40 21.23
N HIS A 663 -15.71 17.59 21.57
CA HIS A 663 -15.47 18.82 20.82
C HIS A 663 -14.50 19.72 21.58
N PHE A 664 -13.25 19.78 21.11
CA PHE A 664 -12.17 20.59 21.65
C PHE A 664 -12.28 22.03 21.14
N MET A 665 -12.53 22.94 22.07
CA MET A 665 -12.43 24.38 21.86
C MET A 665 -11.17 24.91 22.57
N LYS A 666 -10.82 26.17 22.32
CA LYS A 666 -9.57 26.78 22.83
C LYS A 666 -9.43 26.70 24.36
N ASP A 667 -10.54 26.68 25.09
CA ASP A 667 -10.62 26.82 26.54
C ASP A 667 -11.62 25.86 27.22
N ARG A 668 -12.27 24.98 26.45
CA ARG A 668 -13.23 24.00 26.97
C ARG A 668 -13.37 22.79 26.06
N ILE A 669 -13.87 21.69 26.61
CA ILE A 669 -14.19 20.49 25.85
C ILE A 669 -15.66 20.16 26.10
N ASP A 670 -16.46 20.12 25.04
CA ASP A 670 -17.86 19.75 25.12
C ASP A 670 -18.01 18.29 24.68
N VAL A 671 -18.55 17.44 25.55
CA VAL A 671 -18.87 16.04 25.26
C VAL A 671 -20.34 15.93 24.92
N LYS A 672 -20.68 15.27 23.82
CA LYS A 672 -22.05 15.03 23.37
C LYS A 672 -22.33 13.56 23.27
N SER A 673 -23.55 13.14 23.60
CA SER A 673 -24.05 11.79 23.34
C SER A 673 -24.84 11.74 22.03
N PHE A 674 -24.68 10.67 21.25
CA PHE A 674 -25.49 10.36 20.08
C PHE A 674 -26.04 8.94 20.19
N GLY A 675 -27.36 8.81 20.34
CA GLY A 675 -28.07 7.52 20.46
C GLY A 675 -29.21 7.56 21.49
N GLU A 676 -30.25 6.75 21.30
CA GLU A 676 -31.29 6.56 22.32
C GLU A 676 -30.71 5.72 23.47
N HIS A 677 -30.55 6.35 24.65
CA HIS A 677 -30.05 5.78 25.92
C HIS A 677 -28.52 5.65 26.12
N SER A 678 -27.76 6.75 26.13
CA SER A 678 -26.41 6.73 26.72
C SER A 678 -26.50 6.67 28.25
N THR A 679 -25.98 5.60 28.88
CA THR A 679 -25.88 5.46 30.36
C THR A 679 -24.74 6.30 30.97
N VAL A 680 -24.10 7.14 30.16
CA VAL A 680 -22.94 7.95 30.52
C VAL A 680 -23.31 9.03 31.53
N ARG A 681 -22.49 9.16 32.57
CA ARG A 681 -22.59 10.20 33.58
C ARG A 681 -21.31 11.02 33.60
N VAL A 682 -21.44 12.34 33.67
CA VAL A 682 -20.32 13.27 33.86
C VAL A 682 -20.49 13.93 35.23
N ASN A 683 -19.50 13.81 36.11
CA ASN A 683 -19.55 14.28 37.49
C ASN A 683 -20.83 13.84 38.24
N ASN A 684 -21.18 12.55 38.07
CA ASN A 684 -22.35 11.91 38.67
C ASN A 684 -23.72 12.47 38.19
N GLN A 685 -23.75 13.20 37.07
CA GLN A 685 -24.98 13.65 36.40
C GLN A 685 -25.15 12.94 35.05
N PRO A 686 -26.34 12.46 34.69
CA PRO A 686 -26.57 11.80 33.40
C PRO A 686 -26.35 12.77 32.23
N LEU A 687 -25.68 12.29 31.19
CA LEU A 687 -25.44 13.04 29.95
C LEU A 687 -26.69 12.95 29.05
N ILE A 688 -27.52 14.00 29.07
CA ILE A 688 -28.80 14.01 28.34
C ILE A 688 -28.65 14.51 26.90
N ASP A 689 -27.68 15.39 26.63
CA ASP A 689 -27.37 15.91 25.28
C ASP A 689 -25.88 16.29 25.16
N SER A 690 -25.42 17.14 26.08
CA SER A 690 -24.04 17.59 26.14
C SER A 690 -23.62 18.02 27.55
N ALA A 691 -22.36 17.83 27.89
CA ALA A 691 -21.74 18.31 29.12
C ALA A 691 -20.35 18.87 28.82
N THR A 692 -19.96 19.93 29.53
CA THR A 692 -18.61 20.46 29.45
C THR A 692 -17.71 19.73 30.43
N ILE A 693 -16.59 19.19 29.95
CA ILE A 693 -15.57 18.55 30.78
C ILE A 693 -14.40 19.52 31.01
N SER A 694 -13.84 19.47 32.21
CA SER A 694 -12.72 20.30 32.68
C SER A 694 -11.74 19.45 33.49
N ASP A 695 -10.60 20.00 33.87
CA ASP A 695 -9.59 19.25 34.65
C ASP A 695 -10.21 18.55 35.87
N LYS A 696 -9.87 17.27 36.07
CA LYS A 696 -10.39 16.38 37.12
C LYS A 696 -11.88 16.04 37.00
N THR A 697 -12.40 15.97 35.78
CA THR A 697 -13.79 15.54 35.54
C THR A 697 -13.90 14.03 35.56
N TRP A 698 -14.91 13.51 36.27
CA TRP A 698 -15.22 12.08 36.26
C TRP A 698 -16.24 11.74 35.19
N ILE A 699 -15.97 10.69 34.42
CA ILE A 699 -16.85 10.18 33.37
C ILE A 699 -17.16 8.72 33.72
N GLY A 700 -18.39 8.41 34.08
CA GLY A 700 -18.84 7.06 34.39
C GLY A 700 -19.66 6.47 33.25
N THR A 701 -19.32 5.28 32.79
CA THR A 701 -20.09 4.56 31.75
C THR A 701 -19.97 3.05 31.99
N GLU A 702 -21.06 2.31 31.77
CA GLU A 702 -21.12 0.84 31.91
C GLU A 702 -20.50 0.28 33.20
N GLY A 703 -20.61 1.01 34.32
CA GLY A 703 -20.08 0.58 35.62
C GLY A 703 -18.59 0.84 35.84
N LYS A 704 -17.89 1.50 34.90
CA LYS A 704 -16.49 1.94 35.03
C LYS A 704 -16.41 3.45 35.21
N LEU A 705 -15.48 3.92 36.04
CA LEU A 705 -15.18 5.35 36.21
C LEU A 705 -13.86 5.71 35.51
N TYR A 706 -13.88 6.84 34.80
CA TYR A 706 -12.72 7.41 34.15
C TYR A 706 -12.49 8.84 34.64
N THR A 707 -11.23 9.26 34.71
CA THR A 707 -10.86 10.63 35.10
C THR A 707 -10.21 11.36 33.94
N PHE A 708 -10.71 12.55 33.61
CA PHE A 708 -10.12 13.43 32.62
C PHE A 708 -9.17 14.45 33.28
N LEU A 709 -7.95 14.59 32.78
CA LEU A 709 -6.95 15.57 33.22
C LEU A 709 -6.47 16.44 32.05
N ASN A 710 -6.24 17.74 32.31
CA ASN A 710 -5.69 18.66 31.31
C ASN A 710 -4.18 18.49 31.09
N SER A 711 -3.48 17.85 32.03
CA SER A 711 -2.03 17.63 32.01
C SER A 711 -1.73 16.36 32.81
N PRO A 712 -0.66 15.62 32.47
CA PRO A 712 -0.33 14.38 33.16
C PRO A 712 0.01 14.65 34.63
N PRO A 713 -0.28 13.72 35.55
CA PRO A 713 0.07 13.87 36.97
C PRO A 713 1.60 13.94 37.13
N PRO A 714 2.11 14.72 38.10
CA PRO A 714 3.54 14.80 38.36
C PRO A 714 4.09 13.43 38.77
N VAL A 715 5.09 12.94 38.04
CA VAL A 715 5.78 11.67 38.34
C VAL A 715 6.48 11.80 39.69
N GLU A 716 6.01 11.05 40.69
CA GLU A 716 6.64 10.99 42.01
C GLU A 716 7.96 10.20 41.88
N PRO A 717 9.11 10.73 42.30
CA PRO A 717 10.38 10.02 42.16
C PRO A 717 10.37 8.75 43.02
N ALA A 718 10.62 7.60 42.38
CA ALA A 718 10.71 6.30 43.04
C ALA A 718 11.68 6.38 44.23
N GLY A 719 11.19 5.96 45.40
CA GLY A 719 11.82 6.14 46.70
C GLY A 719 13.22 5.57 46.82
N ALA A 720 14.05 6.31 47.55
CA ALA A 720 15.17 5.76 48.28
C ALA A 720 14.64 4.99 49.49
N ASP A 721 14.79 3.67 49.44
CA ASP A 721 14.91 2.80 50.61
C ASP A 721 16.20 1.96 50.47
#